data_AF-A0A7S0KT94-F1
#
_entry.id   AF-A0A7S0KT94-F1
#
_cell.length_a   1.000
_cell.length_b   1.000
_cell.length_c   1.000
_cell.angle_alpha   90.00
_cell.angle_beta   90.00
_cell.angle_gamma   90.00
#
_symmetry.space_group_name_H-M   'P 1'
#
loop_
_entity.id
_entity.type
_entity.pdbx_description
1 polymer ?
#
loop_
_entity_poly.entity_id
_entity_poly.type
_entity_poly.pdbx_seq_one_letter_code
_entity_poly.pdbx_strand_id
1 'polypeptide(L)'
;AVARGAAAAAGWLGGILRPDPTAGAPVACTIPADVLASLERRLAPLEAFLARRRPRVAASDASRFAGRHGQAGSQGFLGPPARQRRRIDGPAGALRAEERSIAALRGLVRRAREAVALLRCLHEENFERDVGAWLGPEIRQQLCGLTLRSFVSTPEGAGVASRLVEALMARRTRADLSAVDALAGKLQAAAPLFFDGDARTFYRARELLQTARDARDARDFRQAAETTAASLEMLLGVPLAGDPTAVMAELADLRCFHGLAALPLAAAAKAADAAAAGDGVGSLGAMDPGPIARASSPRRPFGATNSASLNGLNDGSLFIGATVTDPEECFEYVCVAIRALATGVADPGSPPGSLGAVCAALPSDERASGLAALLERCAQASSPAAASAAAAAAKAAAAAAAASPHTGGPHPPVPPSPSVVAVAAATPAEVAGASSIHDGAFIRRVYAELVNLGRDEDLLELPAGPLEQHLAERGAFETARQGGAITRDESRHLELLARLYARRERHGLAAQVFFALAERVAAADCVVSLDERAALLDLALRHAKSPGAHAELAGGAGGAAASESQVETLEGKIKVLEFQRRLHATFSERAHRGGADADRNGRLAAELERELRPLSDMYNDFAKPCDMHDVCLEMLHFSRYRDADGAVARGLWDALLSGAASSCGGDDRAALFAACNAARALGPKLFPSDVAFPVAHVALKLELMAGGLWGGVGAAVAGSEDAAAVADAMLAATGDSPEAAHAAYDSLLATPASRAQHGRALVQSEQLQTPALRLRLLRSALRVLRRWDEKIRADDAGLGGGGAGNGAAAHGGFGAFGKDFGNRHVRAALGDVCVGYAGEARRLLQVPTSAQGAAEALAEEFDALGKRLIG
;
A
#
# COMPACT_ATOMS: atom_id res chain seq x y z
N ALA A 1 29.28 -49.06 49.60
CA ALA A 1 30.33 -49.58 48.69
C ALA A 1 30.26 -48.94 47.30
N VAL A 2 29.10 -48.89 46.64
CA VAL A 2 28.90 -48.30 45.29
C VAL A 2 29.27 -46.81 45.20
N ALA A 3 28.96 -46.00 46.22
CA ALA A 3 29.29 -44.57 46.25
C ALA A 3 30.79 -44.26 46.41
N ARG A 4 31.57 -45.16 47.05
CA ARG A 4 33.03 -45.01 47.19
C ARG A 4 33.77 -45.48 45.93
N GLY A 5 33.23 -46.45 45.19
CA GLY A 5 33.70 -46.80 43.85
C GLY A 5 33.43 -45.70 42.82
N ALA A 6 32.30 -45.00 42.93
CA ALA A 6 31.96 -43.86 42.06
C ALA A 6 32.86 -42.63 42.31
N ALA A 7 33.29 -42.40 43.55
CA ALA A 7 34.23 -41.32 43.88
C ALA A 7 35.67 -41.62 43.40
N ALA A 8 36.10 -42.89 43.42
CA ALA A 8 37.38 -43.31 42.84
C ALA A 8 37.36 -43.26 41.29
N ALA A 9 36.21 -43.53 40.66
CA ALA A 9 36.02 -43.33 39.21
C ALA A 9 35.95 -41.85 38.81
N ALA A 10 35.45 -40.96 39.67
CA ALA A 10 35.42 -39.53 39.42
C ALA A 10 36.82 -38.88 39.35
N GLY A 11 37.83 -39.47 40.01
CA GLY A 11 39.23 -39.06 39.87
C GLY A 11 39.90 -39.54 38.58
N TRP A 12 39.40 -40.63 37.97
CA TRP A 12 39.89 -41.19 36.70
C TRP A 12 39.20 -40.58 35.47
N LEU A 13 38.05 -39.94 35.62
CA LEU A 13 37.22 -39.37 34.54
C LEU A 13 37.39 -37.85 34.40
N GLY A 14 38.63 -37.37 34.52
CA GLY A 14 38.97 -35.95 34.37
C GLY A 14 39.17 -35.55 32.91
N GLY A 15 38.14 -34.92 32.32
CA GLY A 15 38.11 -34.41 30.94
C GLY A 15 38.04 -35.54 29.91
N ILE A 16 36.95 -35.65 29.15
CA ILE A 16 36.77 -36.73 28.14
C ILE A 16 37.86 -36.65 27.04
N LEU A 17 38.42 -35.46 26.84
CA LEU A 17 39.28 -35.09 25.73
C LEU A 17 40.30 -34.04 26.24
N ARG A 18 41.61 -34.33 26.24
CA ARG A 18 42.68 -33.38 26.64
C ARG A 18 43.59 -33.07 25.43
N PRO A 19 44.14 -31.86 25.32
CA PRO A 19 45.18 -31.57 24.33
C PRO A 19 46.42 -32.42 24.64
N ASP A 20 46.89 -33.17 23.64
CA ASP A 20 48.12 -33.97 23.75
C ASP A 20 49.32 -33.11 23.35
N PRO A 21 50.31 -32.86 24.24
CA PRO A 21 51.45 -32.03 23.91
C PRO A 21 52.53 -32.74 23.07
N THR A 22 52.41 -34.04 22.81
CA THR A 22 53.48 -34.86 22.21
C THR A 22 53.24 -35.30 20.77
N ALA A 23 51.99 -35.27 20.30
CA ALA A 23 51.65 -35.42 18.89
C ALA A 23 51.08 -34.08 18.40
N GLY A 24 51.42 -33.64 17.19
CA GLY A 24 50.88 -32.41 16.59
C GLY A 24 49.38 -32.46 16.26
N ALA A 25 48.55 -33.11 17.09
CA ALA A 25 47.13 -33.29 16.95
C ALA A 25 46.37 -32.60 18.11
N PRO A 26 45.17 -32.02 17.90
CA PRO A 26 44.63 -31.05 18.85
C PRO A 26 44.02 -31.64 20.12
N VAL A 27 43.54 -32.90 20.15
CA VAL A 27 42.84 -33.46 21.33
C VAL A 27 42.81 -35.00 21.30
N ALA A 28 43.20 -35.70 22.38
CA ALA A 28 43.11 -37.17 22.50
C ALA A 28 42.04 -37.60 23.52
N CYS A 29 41.27 -38.65 23.23
CA CYS A 29 40.29 -39.20 24.17
C CYS A 29 41.02 -39.78 25.39
N THR A 30 40.63 -39.38 26.60
CA THR A 30 41.28 -39.86 27.83
C THR A 30 40.91 -41.32 28.18
N ILE A 31 39.92 -41.89 27.49
CA ILE A 31 39.44 -43.25 27.70
C ILE A 31 39.74 -44.10 26.45
N PRO A 32 40.51 -45.19 26.56
CA PRO A 32 40.77 -46.08 25.43
C PRO A 32 39.51 -46.86 25.01
N ALA A 33 39.42 -47.21 23.72
CA ALA A 33 38.26 -47.89 23.13
C ALA A 33 37.85 -49.18 23.85
N ASP A 34 38.82 -49.94 24.35
CA ASP A 34 38.59 -51.19 25.09
C ASP A 34 37.81 -50.98 26.39
N VAL A 35 38.05 -49.84 27.05
CA VAL A 35 37.36 -49.46 28.29
C VAL A 35 35.94 -48.99 27.99
N LEU A 36 35.74 -48.23 26.91
CA LEU A 36 34.40 -47.85 26.43
C LEU A 36 33.57 -49.09 26.07
N ALA A 37 34.16 -50.05 25.34
CA ALA A 37 33.51 -51.32 24.99
C ALA A 37 33.21 -52.21 26.22
N SER A 38 34.06 -52.17 27.25
CA SER A 38 33.81 -52.86 28.53
C SER A 38 32.66 -52.21 29.32
N LEU A 39 32.58 -50.87 29.32
CA LEU A 39 31.51 -50.12 29.97
C LEU A 39 30.17 -50.34 29.29
N GLU A 40 30.11 -50.31 27.97
CA GLU A 40 28.88 -50.60 27.21
C GLU A 40 28.36 -52.02 27.50
N ARG A 41 29.24 -53.02 27.49
CA ARG A 41 28.90 -54.42 27.82
C ARG A 41 28.36 -54.60 29.25
N ARG A 42 28.77 -53.73 30.19
CA ARG A 42 28.27 -53.75 31.58
C ARG A 42 26.96 -53.00 31.76
N LEU A 43 26.71 -51.95 30.97
CA LEU A 43 25.50 -51.13 31.04
C LEU A 43 24.31 -51.79 30.31
N ALA A 44 24.54 -52.50 29.21
CA ALA A 44 23.48 -53.20 28.46
C ALA A 44 22.62 -54.17 29.28
N PRO A 45 23.17 -55.10 30.10
CA PRO A 45 22.35 -55.98 30.93
C PRO A 45 21.62 -55.23 32.05
N LEU A 46 22.18 -54.13 32.56
CA LEU A 46 21.54 -53.29 33.56
C LEU A 46 20.31 -52.57 32.98
N GLU A 47 20.41 -52.05 31.75
CA GLU A 47 19.28 -51.46 31.03
C GLU A 47 18.18 -52.51 30.80
N ALA A 48 18.54 -53.71 30.30
CA ALA A 48 17.60 -54.80 30.07
C ALA A 48 16.90 -55.25 31.36
N PHE A 49 17.62 -55.28 32.49
CA PHE A 49 17.05 -55.59 33.80
C PHE A 49 16.04 -54.53 34.25
N LEU A 50 16.40 -53.24 34.13
CA LEU A 50 15.52 -52.13 34.49
C LEU A 50 14.29 -52.02 33.56
N ALA A 51 14.42 -52.41 32.29
CA ALA A 51 13.33 -52.43 31.33
C ALA A 51 12.30 -53.54 31.59
N ARG A 52 12.72 -54.68 32.17
CA ARG A 52 11.85 -55.82 32.49
C ARG A 52 11.02 -55.62 33.77
N ARG A 53 11.31 -54.61 34.58
CA ARG A 53 10.57 -54.34 35.82
C ARG A 53 9.16 -53.79 35.51
N ARG A 54 8.12 -54.49 35.97
CA ARG A 54 6.74 -53.99 35.91
C ARG A 54 6.53 -52.84 36.93
N PRO A 55 5.81 -51.76 36.57
CA PRO A 55 5.48 -50.68 37.50
C PRO A 55 4.60 -51.21 38.64
N ARG A 56 4.77 -50.66 39.85
CA ARG A 56 4.01 -51.06 41.03
C ARG A 56 2.83 -50.09 41.16
N VAL A 57 1.74 -50.39 40.46
CA VAL A 57 0.52 -49.59 40.55
C VAL A 57 -0.11 -49.75 41.93
N ALA A 58 -0.24 -48.67 42.70
CA ALA A 58 -1.10 -48.65 43.88
C ALA A 58 -2.57 -48.65 43.42
N ALA A 59 -3.42 -49.49 44.02
CA ALA A 59 -4.87 -49.45 43.79
C ALA A 59 -5.37 -48.03 44.10
N SER A 60 -5.86 -47.32 43.09
CA SER A 60 -6.42 -45.98 43.26
C SER A 60 -7.69 -46.05 44.12
N ASP A 61 -7.85 -45.11 45.05
CA ASP A 61 -9.05 -44.84 45.86
C ASP A 61 -10.28 -44.40 45.03
N ALA A 62 -10.49 -44.97 43.84
CA ALA A 62 -11.66 -44.75 42.99
C ALA A 62 -12.93 -45.43 43.53
N SER A 63 -12.84 -46.26 44.57
CA SER A 63 -13.97 -47.01 45.14
C SER A 63 -14.63 -46.35 46.36
N ARG A 64 -14.21 -45.15 46.80
CA ARG A 64 -14.81 -44.47 47.97
C ARG A 64 -15.67 -43.24 47.66
N PHE A 65 -15.75 -42.80 46.41
CA PHE A 65 -16.49 -41.58 46.04
C PHE A 65 -17.73 -41.80 45.17
N ALA A 66 -18.16 -43.05 45.00
CA ALA A 66 -19.47 -43.38 44.42
C ALA A 66 -20.47 -43.65 45.55
N GLY A 67 -21.01 -42.60 46.17
CA GLY A 67 -22.17 -42.74 47.04
C GLY A 67 -22.30 -41.71 48.17
N ARG A 68 -22.58 -40.44 47.85
CA ARG A 68 -23.64 -39.68 48.55
C ARG A 68 -23.97 -38.37 47.83
N HIS A 69 -25.15 -38.34 47.20
CA HIS A 69 -25.88 -37.12 46.91
C HIS A 69 -26.21 -36.37 48.21
N GLY A 70 -26.28 -35.03 48.15
CA GLY A 70 -27.07 -34.25 49.11
C GLY A 70 -26.56 -32.84 49.45
N GLN A 71 -26.76 -31.91 48.52
CA GLN A 71 -27.43 -30.60 48.72
C GLN A 71 -27.02 -29.63 49.86
N ALA A 72 -26.78 -28.39 49.43
CA ALA A 72 -27.07 -27.09 50.07
C ALA A 72 -26.08 -26.48 51.09
N GLY A 73 -25.82 -25.18 50.88
CA GLY A 73 -25.71 -24.23 52.00
C GLY A 73 -24.46 -23.34 52.06
N SER A 74 -24.50 -22.24 51.31
CA SER A 74 -24.04 -20.87 51.64
C SER A 74 -22.90 -20.60 52.65
N GLN A 75 -22.02 -19.68 52.18
CA GLN A 75 -21.41 -18.56 52.89
C GLN A 75 -20.29 -18.82 53.93
N GLY A 76 -19.13 -18.22 53.62
CA GLY A 76 -18.52 -17.26 54.55
C GLY A 76 -17.16 -17.61 55.14
N PHE A 77 -16.16 -16.83 54.73
CA PHE A 77 -15.15 -16.17 55.58
C PHE A 77 -13.68 -16.54 55.39
N LEU A 78 -12.88 -15.47 55.46
CA LEU A 78 -11.47 -15.26 55.12
C LEU A 78 -10.46 -15.95 56.05
N GLY A 79 -9.28 -16.30 55.51
CA GLY A 79 -8.05 -16.56 56.27
C GLY A 79 -6.81 -16.76 55.37
N PRO A 80 -5.65 -16.11 55.63
CA PRO A 80 -4.49 -16.02 54.70
C PRO A 80 -3.49 -17.20 54.81
N PRO A 81 -2.52 -17.36 53.88
CA PRO A 81 -1.81 -18.62 53.67
C PRO A 81 -0.59 -18.80 54.60
N ALA A 82 -0.55 -19.93 55.31
CA ALA A 82 0.64 -20.37 56.06
C ALA A 82 1.48 -21.33 55.21
N ARG A 83 2.75 -20.93 55.01
CA ARG A 83 3.87 -21.67 54.37
C ARG A 83 3.78 -23.18 54.54
N GLN A 84 3.38 -23.88 53.47
CA GLN A 84 3.25 -25.32 53.44
C GLN A 84 4.62 -25.97 53.17
N ARG A 85 5.33 -26.30 54.24
CA ARG A 85 6.41 -27.30 54.20
C ARG A 85 5.82 -28.58 53.61
N ARG A 86 6.41 -29.06 52.51
CA ARG A 86 6.07 -30.32 51.81
C ARG A 86 5.94 -31.47 52.82
N ARG A 87 4.70 -31.76 53.25
CA ARG A 87 4.39 -33.01 53.93
C ARG A 87 4.40 -34.08 52.86
N ILE A 88 5.19 -35.11 53.11
CA ILE A 88 5.33 -36.32 52.30
C ILE A 88 3.91 -36.83 52.00
N ASP A 89 3.55 -36.80 50.72
CA ASP A 89 2.37 -37.46 50.18
C ASP A 89 2.34 -38.91 50.70
N GLY A 90 1.18 -39.44 51.07
CA GLY A 90 1.03 -40.77 51.70
C GLY A 90 1.66 -41.95 50.93
N PRO A 91 1.42 -43.22 51.32
CA PRO A 91 2.10 -44.38 50.70
C PRO A 91 2.02 -44.41 49.16
N ALA A 92 0.94 -43.90 48.57
CA ALA A 92 0.80 -43.74 47.11
C ALA A 92 1.74 -42.68 46.50
N GLY A 93 2.02 -41.58 47.20
CA GLY A 93 2.94 -40.54 46.73
C GLY A 93 4.41 -40.95 46.83
N ALA A 94 4.76 -41.71 47.88
CA ALA A 94 6.08 -42.35 48.00
C ALA A 94 6.33 -43.36 46.86
N LEU A 95 5.33 -44.18 46.50
CA LEU A 95 5.41 -45.10 45.36
C LEU A 95 5.56 -44.34 44.03
N ARG A 96 4.80 -43.26 43.81
CA ARG A 96 4.96 -42.41 42.61
C ARG A 96 6.33 -41.74 42.55
N ALA A 97 6.91 -41.34 43.69
CA ALA A 97 8.26 -40.79 43.73
C ALA A 97 9.33 -41.86 43.44
N GLU A 98 9.15 -43.08 43.97
CA GLU A 98 10.00 -44.24 43.65
C GLU A 98 9.94 -44.55 42.14
N GLU A 99 8.74 -44.64 41.55
CA GLU A 99 8.57 -44.90 40.11
C GLU A 99 9.20 -43.81 39.24
N ARG A 100 9.04 -42.53 39.61
CA ARG A 100 9.73 -41.42 38.94
C ARG A 100 11.25 -41.54 39.03
N SER A 101 11.79 -41.89 40.19
CA SER A 101 13.23 -42.07 40.37
C SER A 101 13.79 -43.26 39.57
N ILE A 102 13.04 -44.34 39.45
CA ILE A 102 13.42 -45.53 38.67
C ILE A 102 13.32 -45.25 37.17
N ALA A 103 12.29 -44.51 36.74
CA ALA A 103 12.17 -44.06 35.36
C ALA A 103 13.33 -43.13 34.97
N ALA A 104 13.70 -42.20 35.86
CA ALA A 104 14.87 -41.33 35.68
C ALA A 104 16.18 -42.13 35.64
N LEU A 105 16.35 -43.14 36.51
CA LEU A 105 17.53 -44.01 36.50
C LEU A 105 17.61 -44.83 35.21
N ARG A 106 16.50 -45.37 34.72
CA ARG A 106 16.43 -46.08 33.44
C ARG A 106 16.82 -45.17 32.27
N GLY A 107 16.29 -43.94 32.26
CA GLY A 107 16.66 -42.92 31.27
C GLY A 107 18.14 -42.57 31.32
N LEU A 108 18.71 -42.41 32.51
CA LEU A 108 20.13 -42.10 32.70
C LEU A 108 21.04 -43.25 32.24
N VAL A 109 20.70 -44.50 32.59
CA VAL A 109 21.49 -45.69 32.18
C VAL A 109 21.47 -45.85 30.66
N ARG A 110 20.31 -45.66 30.03
CA ARG A 110 20.19 -45.69 28.57
C ARG A 110 21.01 -44.58 27.92
N ARG A 111 20.88 -43.34 28.39
CA ARG A 111 21.66 -42.20 27.88
C ARG A 111 23.16 -42.37 28.09
N ALA A 112 23.58 -42.97 29.21
CA ALA A 112 24.98 -43.29 29.48
C ALA A 112 25.54 -44.35 28.52
N ARG A 113 24.76 -45.41 28.23
CA ARG A 113 25.16 -46.44 27.26
C ARG A 113 25.31 -45.86 25.86
N GLU A 114 24.33 -45.08 25.42
CA GLU A 114 24.33 -44.46 24.08
C GLU A 114 25.45 -43.40 23.94
N ALA A 115 25.73 -42.64 25.00
CA ALA A 115 26.86 -41.71 25.04
C ALA A 115 28.23 -42.42 24.91
N VAL A 116 28.41 -43.55 25.58
CA VAL A 116 29.62 -44.37 25.49
C VAL A 116 29.77 -44.97 24.09
N ALA A 117 28.67 -45.42 23.48
CA ALA A 117 28.65 -45.94 22.12
C ALA A 117 29.01 -44.85 21.09
N LEU A 118 28.50 -43.63 21.26
CA LEU A 118 28.87 -42.47 20.43
C LEU A 118 30.38 -42.15 20.53
N LEU A 119 30.93 -42.13 21.74
CA LEU A 119 32.37 -41.90 21.95
C LEU A 119 33.23 -43.00 21.31
N ARG A 120 32.76 -44.26 21.33
CA ARG A 120 33.43 -45.34 20.62
C ARG A 120 33.41 -45.11 19.11
N CYS A 121 32.26 -44.75 18.54
CA CYS A 121 32.16 -44.44 17.11
C CYS A 121 33.09 -43.28 16.71
N LEU A 122 33.22 -42.23 17.52
CA LEU A 122 34.16 -41.13 17.28
C LEU A 122 35.62 -41.60 17.25
N HIS A 123 35.98 -42.55 18.12
CA HIS A 123 37.32 -43.12 18.17
C HIS A 123 37.62 -44.05 16.98
N GLU A 124 36.68 -44.94 16.62
CA GLU A 124 36.79 -45.81 15.43
C GLU A 124 37.00 -45.01 14.14
N GLU A 125 36.45 -43.80 14.11
CA GLU A 125 36.52 -42.85 13.00
C GLU A 125 37.75 -41.93 13.06
N ASN A 126 38.65 -42.10 14.04
CA ASN A 126 39.84 -41.26 14.24
C ASN A 126 39.53 -39.74 14.30
N PHE A 127 38.36 -39.36 14.82
CA PHE A 127 37.93 -37.94 14.84
C PHE A 127 38.85 -37.04 15.69
N GLU A 128 39.61 -37.64 16.62
CA GLU A 128 40.58 -37.00 17.53
C GLU A 128 41.64 -36.14 16.82
N ARG A 129 42.06 -36.53 15.61
CA ARG A 129 43.09 -35.78 14.85
C ARG A 129 42.58 -34.47 14.25
N ASP A 130 41.28 -34.39 13.98
CA ASP A 130 40.70 -33.32 13.17
C ASP A 130 39.74 -32.42 13.94
N VAL A 131 39.56 -32.66 15.26
CA VAL A 131 38.69 -31.86 16.15
C VAL A 131 38.99 -30.36 16.03
N GLY A 132 40.25 -29.99 15.80
CA GLY A 132 40.68 -28.60 15.65
C GLY A 132 40.21 -27.91 14.37
N ALA A 133 39.93 -28.65 13.30
CA ALA A 133 39.55 -28.10 11.99
C ALA A 133 38.03 -27.99 11.81
N TRP A 134 37.25 -28.85 12.48
CA TRP A 134 35.81 -28.98 12.25
C TRP A 134 34.93 -28.50 13.41
N LEU A 135 35.48 -28.29 14.61
CA LEU A 135 34.76 -27.71 15.75
C LEU A 135 35.18 -26.26 16.02
N GLY A 136 34.19 -25.40 16.28
CA GLY A 136 34.41 -23.99 16.67
C GLY A 136 35.22 -23.84 17.97
N PRO A 137 35.93 -22.71 18.17
CA PRO A 137 36.76 -22.47 19.36
C PRO A 137 35.96 -22.52 20.68
N GLU A 138 34.71 -22.08 20.69
CA GLU A 138 33.83 -22.09 21.86
C GLU A 138 33.47 -23.53 22.27
N ILE A 139 33.14 -24.37 21.29
CA ILE A 139 32.76 -25.77 21.51
C ILE A 139 33.98 -26.58 21.95
N ARG A 140 35.17 -26.27 21.40
CA ARG A 140 36.44 -26.88 21.84
C ARG A 140 36.73 -26.57 23.31
N GLN A 141 36.51 -25.33 23.75
CA GLN A 141 36.67 -24.94 25.16
C GLN A 141 35.65 -25.64 26.06
N GLN A 142 34.38 -25.71 25.64
CA GLN A 142 33.34 -26.46 26.36
C GLN A 142 33.71 -27.94 26.50
N LEU A 143 34.15 -28.57 25.40
CA LEU A 143 34.53 -29.97 25.35
C LEU A 143 35.75 -30.31 26.22
N CYS A 144 36.72 -29.40 26.36
CA CYS A 144 37.86 -29.57 27.28
C CYS A 144 37.44 -29.52 28.76
N GLY A 145 36.35 -28.83 29.09
CA GLY A 145 35.81 -28.73 30.46
C GLY A 145 34.79 -29.82 30.84
N LEU A 146 34.34 -30.64 29.88
CA LEU A 146 33.28 -31.62 30.11
C LEU A 146 33.81 -32.95 30.69
N THR A 147 33.14 -33.41 31.74
CA THR A 147 33.27 -34.76 32.31
C THR A 147 32.25 -35.72 31.70
N LEU A 148 32.49 -37.03 31.77
CA LEU A 148 31.50 -38.04 31.32
C LEU A 148 30.15 -37.87 32.04
N ARG A 149 30.18 -37.47 33.31
CA ARG A 149 28.98 -37.16 34.09
C ARG A 149 28.22 -35.99 33.49
N SER A 150 28.90 -34.86 33.23
CA SER A 150 28.23 -33.69 32.66
C SER A 150 27.73 -33.97 31.24
N PHE A 151 28.49 -34.70 30.42
CA PHE A 151 28.07 -35.09 29.08
C PHE A 151 26.72 -35.86 29.06
N VAL A 152 26.54 -36.79 30.00
CA VAL A 152 25.32 -37.61 30.10
C VAL A 152 24.18 -36.89 30.83
N SER A 153 24.45 -36.03 31.81
CA SER A 153 23.40 -35.45 32.66
C SER A 153 23.01 -34.00 32.35
N THR A 154 23.85 -33.22 31.66
CA THR A 154 23.56 -31.80 31.39
C THR A 154 22.95 -31.59 29.99
N PRO A 155 22.18 -30.51 29.80
CA PRO A 155 21.72 -30.10 28.48
C PRO A 155 22.87 -29.60 27.60
N GLU A 156 23.87 -28.94 28.20
CA GLU A 156 25.10 -28.52 27.52
C GLU A 156 25.86 -29.71 26.90
N GLY A 157 25.92 -30.83 27.62
CA GLY A 157 26.52 -32.07 27.13
C GLY A 157 25.78 -32.67 25.94
N ALA A 158 24.45 -32.57 25.92
CA ALA A 158 23.64 -32.99 24.76
C ALA A 158 23.93 -32.10 23.53
N GLY A 159 23.98 -30.78 23.72
CA GLY A 159 24.31 -29.85 22.63
C GLY A 159 25.70 -30.09 22.04
N VAL A 160 26.70 -30.39 22.89
CA VAL A 160 28.04 -30.78 22.41
C VAL A 160 28.01 -32.12 21.68
N ALA A 161 27.24 -33.10 22.15
CA ALA A 161 27.07 -34.39 21.47
C ALA A 161 26.48 -34.22 20.06
N SER A 162 25.42 -33.41 19.92
CA SER A 162 24.81 -33.11 18.61
C SER A 162 25.79 -32.44 17.66
N ARG A 163 26.55 -31.43 18.12
CA ARG A 163 27.57 -30.76 17.29
C ARG A 163 28.74 -31.67 16.91
N LEU A 164 29.10 -32.64 17.77
CA LEU A 164 30.10 -33.66 17.44
C LEU A 164 29.60 -34.61 16.35
N VAL A 165 28.34 -35.04 16.45
CA VAL A 165 27.70 -35.85 15.40
C VAL A 165 27.64 -35.05 14.10
N GLU A 166 27.23 -33.78 14.15
CA GLU A 166 27.19 -32.90 12.98
C GLU A 166 28.55 -32.75 12.32
N ALA A 167 29.61 -32.49 13.10
CA ALA A 167 30.96 -32.34 12.58
C ALA A 167 31.52 -33.65 12.01
N LEU A 168 31.23 -34.79 12.64
CA LEU A 168 31.64 -36.11 12.15
C LEU A 168 30.92 -36.46 10.83
N MET A 169 29.62 -36.22 10.75
CA MET A 169 28.84 -36.40 9.52
C MET A 169 29.31 -35.46 8.42
N ALA A 170 29.49 -34.17 8.72
CA ALA A 170 29.98 -33.18 7.75
C ALA A 170 31.38 -33.51 7.22
N ARG A 171 32.28 -34.01 8.07
CA ARG A 171 33.61 -34.50 7.64
C ARG A 171 33.47 -35.65 6.66
N ARG A 172 32.61 -36.63 6.98
CA ARG A 172 32.39 -37.80 6.13
C ARG A 172 31.74 -37.44 4.80
N THR A 173 30.77 -36.54 4.79
CA THR A 173 30.15 -36.04 3.55
C THR A 173 31.16 -35.36 2.62
N ARG A 174 32.19 -34.69 3.15
CA ARG A 174 33.24 -34.07 2.32
C ARG A 174 34.36 -35.03 1.90
N ALA A 175 34.57 -36.12 2.63
CA ALA A 175 35.67 -37.06 2.37
C ALA A 175 35.23 -38.26 1.50
N ASP A 176 34.18 -38.98 1.93
CA ASP A 176 33.73 -40.24 1.31
C ASP A 176 32.20 -40.35 1.35
N LEU A 177 31.52 -40.04 0.24
CA LEU A 177 30.05 -40.07 0.13
C LEU A 177 29.48 -41.50 0.34
N SER A 178 30.10 -42.53 -0.21
CA SER A 178 29.60 -43.92 -0.18
C SER A 178 29.56 -44.55 1.22
N ALA A 179 30.31 -44.00 2.18
CA ALA A 179 30.40 -44.50 3.54
C ALA A 179 29.46 -43.76 4.52
N VAL A 180 28.83 -42.64 4.09
CA VAL A 180 27.95 -41.82 4.92
C VAL A 180 26.75 -42.63 5.41
N ASP A 181 26.09 -43.36 4.51
CA ASP A 181 24.94 -44.21 4.86
C ASP A 181 25.29 -45.34 5.83
N ALA A 182 26.45 -45.96 5.63
CA ALA A 182 26.92 -47.03 6.50
C ALA A 182 27.21 -46.49 7.91
N LEU A 183 27.77 -45.28 8.01
CA LEU A 183 28.05 -44.62 9.27
C LEU A 183 26.77 -44.09 9.95
N ALA A 184 25.84 -43.51 9.20
CA ALA A 184 24.54 -43.08 9.71
C ALA A 184 23.73 -44.27 10.26
N GLY A 185 23.77 -45.42 9.57
CA GLY A 185 23.16 -46.66 10.06
C GLY A 185 23.81 -47.18 11.35
N LYS A 186 25.14 -47.08 11.46
CA LYS A 186 25.87 -47.42 12.70
C LYS A 186 25.52 -46.48 13.85
N LEU A 187 25.48 -45.17 13.62
CA LEU A 187 25.13 -44.17 14.63
C LEU A 187 23.68 -44.33 15.11
N GLN A 188 22.73 -44.57 14.20
CA GLN A 188 21.33 -44.80 14.56
C GLN A 188 21.15 -46.07 15.40
N ALA A 189 21.90 -47.15 15.10
CA ALA A 189 21.85 -48.38 15.89
C ALA A 189 22.55 -48.25 17.26
N ALA A 190 23.63 -47.46 17.32
CA ALA A 190 24.45 -47.29 18.51
C ALA A 190 23.88 -46.27 19.51
N ALA A 191 23.34 -45.15 19.01
CA ALA A 191 22.98 -43.98 19.82
C ALA A 191 21.69 -43.27 19.32
N PRO A 192 20.51 -43.94 19.37
CA PRO A 192 19.26 -43.39 18.87
C PRO A 192 18.73 -42.13 19.61
N LEU A 193 19.15 -41.87 20.85
CA LEU A 193 18.80 -40.64 21.59
C LEU A 193 19.61 -39.43 21.14
N PHE A 194 20.76 -39.64 20.50
CA PHE A 194 21.64 -38.56 20.01
C PHE A 194 21.57 -38.42 18.48
N PHE A 195 21.20 -39.49 17.77
CA PHE A 195 21.02 -39.52 16.32
C PHE A 195 19.74 -40.30 15.99
N ASP A 196 18.68 -39.57 15.69
CA ASP A 196 17.37 -40.11 15.37
C ASP A 196 17.24 -40.49 13.89
N GLY A 197 16.09 -41.07 13.53
CA GLY A 197 15.77 -41.41 12.14
C GLY A 197 15.70 -40.18 11.24
N ASP A 198 15.31 -39.04 11.81
CA ASP A 198 15.15 -37.76 11.16
C ASP A 198 16.51 -37.12 10.82
N ALA A 199 17.49 -37.19 11.72
CA ALA A 199 18.87 -36.82 11.41
C ALA A 199 19.46 -37.71 10.31
N ARG A 200 19.13 -39.01 10.28
CA ARG A 200 19.61 -39.91 9.21
C ARG A 200 19.10 -39.50 7.83
N THR A 201 17.81 -39.23 7.69
CA THR A 201 17.22 -38.79 6.42
C THR A 201 17.77 -37.42 6.01
N PHE A 202 17.99 -36.51 6.96
CA PHE A 202 18.63 -35.21 6.71
C PHE A 202 20.04 -35.34 6.13
N TYR A 203 20.92 -36.17 6.72
CA TYR A 203 22.27 -36.36 6.20
C TYR A 203 22.31 -37.14 4.89
N ARG A 204 21.39 -38.09 4.68
CA ARG A 204 21.20 -38.74 3.39
C ARG A 204 20.84 -37.73 2.31
N ALA A 205 19.95 -36.80 2.61
CA ALA A 205 19.57 -35.74 1.68
C ALA A 205 20.77 -34.83 1.35
N ARG A 206 21.57 -34.42 2.36
CA ARG A 206 22.78 -33.63 2.11
C ARG A 206 23.84 -34.36 1.29
N GLU A 207 23.96 -35.68 1.43
CA GLU A 207 24.79 -36.49 0.53
C GLU A 207 24.30 -36.36 -0.91
N LEU A 208 22.99 -36.46 -1.15
CA LEU A 208 22.40 -36.25 -2.47
C LEU A 208 22.65 -34.83 -3.01
N LEU A 209 22.60 -33.77 -2.18
CA LEU A 209 22.98 -32.42 -2.60
C LEU A 209 24.45 -32.33 -3.02
N GLN A 210 25.35 -33.01 -2.30
CA GLN A 210 26.75 -33.04 -2.69
C GLN A 210 26.95 -33.81 -4.00
N THR A 211 26.27 -34.94 -4.20
CA THR A 211 26.29 -35.65 -5.49
C THR A 211 25.72 -34.81 -6.63
N ALA A 212 24.73 -33.95 -6.35
CA ALA A 212 24.17 -33.02 -7.32
C ALA A 212 25.18 -31.94 -7.72
N ARG A 213 26.01 -31.46 -6.78
CA ARG A 213 27.11 -30.54 -7.06
C ARG A 213 28.18 -31.21 -7.92
N ASP A 214 28.57 -32.43 -7.59
CA ASP A 214 29.56 -33.19 -8.35
C ASP A 214 29.05 -33.44 -9.80
N ALA A 215 27.76 -33.76 -9.97
CA ALA A 215 27.12 -33.91 -11.28
C ALA A 215 27.04 -32.59 -12.07
N ARG A 216 26.76 -31.46 -11.39
CA ARG A 216 26.77 -30.13 -12.00
C ARG A 216 28.18 -29.76 -12.49
N ASP A 217 29.20 -30.04 -11.68
CA ASP A 217 30.60 -29.76 -12.01
C ASP A 217 31.07 -30.66 -13.17
N ALA A 218 30.50 -31.87 -13.30
CA ALA A 218 30.64 -32.76 -14.46
C ALA A 218 29.82 -32.32 -15.69
N ARG A 219 29.04 -31.23 -15.62
CA ARG A 219 28.14 -30.69 -16.66
C ARG A 219 26.92 -31.57 -16.99
N ASP A 220 26.57 -32.50 -16.10
CA ASP A 220 25.38 -33.34 -16.20
C ASP A 220 24.17 -32.70 -15.53
N PHE A 221 23.67 -31.60 -16.12
CA PHE A 221 22.59 -30.79 -15.55
C PHE A 221 21.29 -31.57 -15.28
N ARG A 222 21.00 -32.59 -16.07
CA ARG A 222 19.80 -33.44 -15.89
C ARG A 222 19.89 -34.27 -14.61
N GLN A 223 21.02 -34.95 -14.43
CA GLN A 223 21.27 -35.76 -13.24
C GLN A 223 21.32 -34.88 -11.99
N ALA A 224 21.98 -33.71 -12.08
CA ALA A 224 22.01 -32.73 -11.00
C ALA A 224 20.60 -32.26 -10.58
N ALA A 225 19.70 -32.01 -11.55
CA ALA A 225 18.32 -31.61 -11.24
C ALA A 225 17.52 -32.77 -10.59
N GLU A 226 17.69 -34.00 -11.07
CA GLU A 226 17.02 -35.18 -10.52
C GLU A 226 17.46 -35.50 -9.08
N THR A 227 18.76 -35.47 -8.82
CA THR A 227 19.32 -35.70 -7.48
C THR A 227 18.94 -34.58 -6.51
N THR A 228 18.90 -33.33 -6.98
CA THR A 228 18.43 -32.18 -6.18
C THR A 228 16.95 -32.32 -5.82
N ALA A 229 16.11 -32.76 -6.75
CA ALA A 229 14.69 -33.00 -6.48
C ALA A 229 14.49 -34.14 -5.45
N ALA A 230 15.18 -35.27 -5.62
CA ALA A 230 15.12 -36.38 -4.67
C ALA A 230 15.61 -35.98 -3.27
N SER A 231 16.66 -35.16 -3.19
CA SER A 231 17.10 -34.58 -1.92
C SER A 231 16.03 -33.70 -1.29
N LEU A 232 15.36 -32.85 -2.08
CA LEU A 232 14.34 -31.95 -1.56
C LEU A 232 13.15 -32.72 -0.97
N GLU A 233 12.73 -33.81 -1.62
CA GLU A 233 11.67 -34.69 -1.10
C GLU A 233 12.01 -35.24 0.29
N MET A 234 13.24 -35.71 0.48
CA MET A 234 13.72 -36.21 1.78
C MET A 234 13.79 -35.09 2.84
N LEU A 235 14.17 -33.87 2.45
CA LEU A 235 14.23 -32.71 3.35
C LEU A 235 12.82 -32.22 3.75
N LEU A 236 11.85 -32.24 2.84
CA LEU A 236 10.46 -31.88 3.17
C LEU A 236 9.81 -32.89 4.10
N GLY A 237 10.20 -34.16 4.01
CA GLY A 237 9.80 -35.20 4.97
C GLY A 237 10.30 -34.92 6.39
N VAL A 238 11.44 -34.23 6.53
CA VAL A 238 12.08 -33.91 7.83
C VAL A 238 12.58 -32.46 7.87
N PRO A 239 11.66 -31.47 7.98
CA PRO A 239 12.02 -30.07 7.81
C PRO A 239 12.58 -29.42 9.09
N LEU A 240 12.45 -30.08 10.25
CA LEU A 240 12.97 -29.60 11.54
C LEU A 240 14.37 -30.13 11.87
N ALA A 241 14.93 -31.02 11.04
CA ALA A 241 16.24 -31.60 11.28
C ALA A 241 17.36 -30.68 10.75
N GLY A 242 18.38 -30.47 11.58
CA GLY A 242 19.61 -29.78 11.21
C GLY A 242 19.51 -28.26 11.08
N ASP A 243 20.55 -27.65 10.50
CA ASP A 243 20.61 -26.20 10.25
C ASP A 243 19.98 -25.87 8.88
N PRO A 244 18.81 -25.19 8.86
CA PRO A 244 18.12 -24.86 7.62
C PRO A 244 18.89 -23.84 6.77
N THR A 245 19.71 -22.97 7.38
CA THR A 245 20.40 -21.89 6.66
C THR A 245 21.47 -22.42 5.71
N ALA A 246 22.23 -23.41 6.17
CA ALA A 246 23.24 -24.08 5.36
C ALA A 246 22.58 -24.80 4.19
N VAL A 247 21.54 -25.60 4.44
CA VAL A 247 20.83 -26.35 3.39
C VAL A 247 20.20 -25.41 2.36
N MET A 248 19.60 -24.30 2.78
CA MET A 248 19.07 -23.30 1.86
C MET A 248 20.17 -22.66 1.00
N ALA A 249 21.36 -22.39 1.56
CA ALA A 249 22.50 -21.91 0.77
C ALA A 249 22.95 -22.95 -0.27
N GLU A 250 22.99 -24.25 0.11
CA GLU A 250 23.31 -25.34 -0.82
C GLU A 250 22.26 -25.49 -1.94
N LEU A 251 20.98 -25.28 -1.63
CA LEU A 251 19.89 -25.28 -2.62
C LEU A 251 19.94 -24.05 -3.54
N ALA A 252 20.31 -22.89 -3.03
CA ALA A 252 20.50 -21.68 -3.82
C ALA A 252 21.67 -21.83 -4.82
N ASP A 253 22.79 -22.43 -4.39
CA ASP A 253 23.93 -22.77 -5.28
C ASP A 253 23.50 -23.67 -6.45
N LEU A 254 22.59 -24.62 -6.19
CA LEU A 254 22.07 -25.58 -7.16
C LEU A 254 20.88 -25.06 -7.98
N ARG A 255 20.51 -23.77 -7.84
CA ARG A 255 19.39 -23.12 -8.56
C ARG A 255 18.01 -23.69 -8.24
N CYS A 256 17.90 -24.33 -7.07
CA CYS A 256 16.68 -24.88 -6.55
C CYS A 256 15.89 -23.80 -5.78
N PHE A 257 15.46 -22.75 -6.48
CA PHE A 257 14.76 -21.60 -5.86
C PHE A 257 13.40 -21.99 -5.27
N HIS A 258 12.76 -23.03 -5.82
CA HIS A 258 11.52 -23.58 -5.27
C HIS A 258 11.70 -24.14 -3.85
N GLY A 259 12.87 -24.69 -3.54
CA GLY A 259 13.18 -25.24 -2.24
C GLY A 259 13.38 -24.18 -1.16
N LEU A 260 13.77 -22.97 -1.55
CA LEU A 260 13.99 -21.85 -0.64
C LEU A 260 12.69 -21.35 0.01
N ALA A 261 11.56 -21.48 -0.68
CA ALA A 261 10.25 -21.19 -0.09
C ALA A 261 9.66 -22.43 0.61
N ALA A 262 9.78 -23.61 -0.01
CA ALA A 262 9.09 -24.81 0.47
C ALA A 262 9.62 -25.34 1.81
N LEU A 263 10.94 -25.37 2.00
CA LEU A 263 11.56 -25.95 3.20
C LEU A 263 11.26 -25.14 4.48
N PRO A 264 11.42 -23.79 4.50
CA PRO A 264 11.05 -23.00 5.67
C PRO A 264 9.56 -23.02 5.99
N LEU A 265 8.70 -23.10 4.96
CA LEU A 265 7.25 -23.18 5.16
C LEU A 265 6.81 -24.55 5.71
N ALA A 266 7.40 -25.64 5.22
CA ALA A 266 7.19 -26.98 5.78
C ALA A 266 7.69 -27.06 7.23
N ALA A 267 8.84 -26.43 7.54
CA ALA A 267 9.37 -26.34 8.90
C ALA A 267 8.41 -25.57 9.82
N ALA A 268 7.88 -24.43 9.37
CA ALA A 268 6.90 -23.64 10.11
C ALA A 268 5.60 -24.43 10.40
N ALA A 269 5.07 -25.15 9.41
CA ALA A 269 3.91 -26.02 9.60
C ALA A 269 4.17 -27.12 10.64
N LYS A 270 5.28 -27.85 10.51
CA LYS A 270 5.62 -28.92 11.45
C LYS A 270 5.90 -28.41 12.86
N ALA A 271 6.49 -27.22 12.99
CA ALA A 271 6.65 -26.55 14.28
C ALA A 271 5.30 -26.19 14.91
N ALA A 272 4.35 -25.69 14.12
CA ALA A 272 2.99 -25.40 14.58
C ALA A 272 2.22 -26.67 14.99
N ASP A 273 2.32 -27.74 14.21
CA ASP A 273 1.71 -29.05 14.54
C ASP A 273 2.31 -29.64 15.83
N ALA A 274 3.63 -29.52 16.02
CA ALA A 274 4.30 -29.98 17.23
C ALA A 274 3.87 -29.17 18.46
N ALA A 275 3.68 -27.85 18.32
CA ALA A 275 3.14 -27.00 19.38
C ALA A 275 1.70 -27.40 19.75
N ALA A 276 0.85 -27.69 18.76
CA ALA A 276 -0.52 -28.14 18.99
C ALA A 276 -0.60 -29.56 19.62
N ALA A 277 0.32 -30.45 19.27
CA ALA A 277 0.40 -31.80 19.84
C ALA A 277 0.92 -31.83 21.30
N GLY A 278 1.69 -30.80 21.69
CA GLY A 278 2.23 -30.63 23.05
C GLY A 278 1.17 -30.45 24.14
N ASP A 279 -0.03 -29.99 23.79
CA ASP A 279 -1.14 -29.82 24.73
C ASP A 279 -1.87 -31.14 25.09
N GLY A 280 -1.57 -32.24 24.39
CA GLY A 280 -2.33 -33.51 24.50
C GLY A 280 -1.71 -34.63 25.35
N VAL A 281 -0.42 -34.55 25.72
CA VAL A 281 0.27 -35.66 26.41
C VAL A 281 0.64 -35.28 27.85
N GLY A 282 -0.36 -35.37 28.73
CA GLY A 282 -0.15 -35.68 30.15
C GLY A 282 0.83 -34.78 30.91
N SER A 283 0.65 -33.45 30.84
CA SER A 283 1.22 -32.54 31.84
C SER A 283 0.48 -32.73 33.17
N LEU A 284 1.02 -33.59 34.02
CA LEU A 284 0.55 -33.76 35.40
C LEU A 284 0.89 -32.50 36.21
N GLY A 285 -0.05 -31.57 36.24
CA GLY A 285 -0.19 -30.54 37.27
C GLY A 285 0.83 -29.41 37.21
N ALA A 286 0.61 -28.46 36.32
CA ALA A 286 1.09 -27.09 36.46
C ALA A 286 -0.12 -26.15 36.45
N MET A 287 -0.22 -25.30 37.47
CA MET A 287 -1.23 -24.24 37.56
C MET A 287 -1.11 -23.27 36.39
N ASP A 288 -2.27 -22.78 35.94
CA ASP A 288 -2.47 -21.72 34.95
C ASP A 288 -1.37 -20.64 34.97
N PRO A 289 -0.66 -20.41 33.87
CA PRO A 289 -0.18 -19.09 33.54
C PRO A 289 -1.31 -18.34 32.82
N GLY A 290 -1.81 -17.27 33.45
CA GLY A 290 -2.72 -16.32 32.79
C GLY A 290 -2.11 -15.68 31.53
N PRO A 291 -2.90 -14.90 30.78
CA PRO A 291 -2.54 -14.45 29.44
C PRO A 291 -1.29 -13.56 29.47
N ILE A 292 -0.18 -14.11 29.00
CA ILE A 292 1.05 -13.34 28.77
C ILE A 292 0.78 -12.49 27.52
N ALA A 293 0.59 -11.20 27.73
CA ALA A 293 0.61 -10.21 26.67
C ALA A 293 1.89 -10.41 25.83
N ARG A 294 1.73 -10.63 24.52
CA ARG A 294 2.79 -10.59 23.52
C ARG A 294 3.38 -9.18 23.47
N ALA A 295 4.26 -8.88 24.43
CA ALA A 295 5.12 -7.72 24.39
C ALA A 295 6.29 -8.05 23.45
N SER A 296 6.45 -7.23 22.42
CA SER A 296 7.53 -7.22 21.45
C SER A 296 8.89 -7.33 22.14
N SER A 297 9.49 -8.52 22.08
CA SER A 297 10.87 -8.74 22.52
C SER A 297 11.84 -8.12 21.51
N PRO A 298 12.98 -7.56 21.95
CA PRO A 298 13.97 -6.98 21.04
C PRO A 298 14.52 -8.06 20.10
N ARG A 299 14.51 -7.78 18.79
CA ARG A 299 14.98 -8.67 17.72
C ARG A 299 16.40 -9.17 17.99
N ARG A 300 16.60 -10.50 17.96
CA ARG A 300 17.94 -11.11 17.94
C ARG A 300 18.65 -10.83 16.61
N PRO A 301 19.99 -10.70 16.59
CA PRO A 301 20.74 -10.62 15.35
C PRO A 301 20.60 -11.94 14.56
N PHE A 302 20.20 -11.80 13.30
CA PHE A 302 20.08 -12.89 12.34
C PHE A 302 21.41 -13.65 12.19
N GLY A 303 21.40 -14.98 12.33
CA GLY A 303 22.61 -15.82 12.20
C GLY A 303 23.44 -16.06 13.48
N ALA A 304 22.95 -15.67 14.67
CA ALA A 304 23.59 -16.07 15.92
C ALA A 304 23.40 -17.58 16.16
N THR A 305 24.47 -18.38 16.03
CA THR A 305 24.47 -19.77 16.51
C THR A 305 24.06 -19.80 17.97
N ASN A 306 23.11 -20.66 18.34
CA ASN A 306 22.58 -20.81 19.70
C ASN A 306 23.68 -21.06 20.75
N SER A 307 24.27 -20.00 21.29
CA SER A 307 25.25 -20.04 22.38
C SER A 307 24.86 -19.17 23.57
N ALA A 308 23.79 -18.38 23.51
CA ALA A 308 23.58 -17.29 24.47
C ALA A 308 22.21 -17.22 25.19
N SER A 309 21.35 -18.24 25.18
CA SER A 309 20.16 -18.24 26.07
C SER A 309 19.78 -19.64 26.54
N LEU A 310 20.53 -20.16 27.52
CA LEU A 310 20.14 -21.29 28.36
C LEU A 310 19.94 -20.83 29.81
N ASN A 311 19.38 -19.64 30.02
CA ASN A 311 19.02 -19.16 31.36
C ASN A 311 17.51 -19.00 31.46
N GLY A 312 16.85 -20.06 31.91
CA GLY A 312 15.50 -19.99 32.44
C GLY A 312 14.52 -20.96 31.79
N LEU A 313 14.46 -22.18 32.32
CA LEU A 313 13.26 -22.98 32.63
C LEU A 313 13.71 -24.44 32.74
N ASN A 314 13.74 -24.91 33.98
CA ASN A 314 14.28 -26.19 34.38
C ASN A 314 13.16 -27.23 34.31
N ASP A 315 12.73 -27.61 33.09
CA ASP A 315 11.72 -28.65 32.91
C ASP A 315 12.37 -30.03 32.71
N GLY A 316 11.96 -30.96 33.56
CA GLY A 316 12.55 -32.29 33.76
C GLY A 316 12.27 -33.31 32.65
N SER A 317 12.19 -32.88 31.39
CA SER A 317 12.15 -33.78 30.23
C SER A 317 13.44 -33.62 29.42
N LEU A 318 14.41 -34.51 29.64
CA LEU A 318 15.69 -34.57 28.93
C LEU A 318 15.55 -35.19 27.52
N PHE A 319 14.46 -34.88 26.80
CA PHE A 319 14.35 -35.11 25.37
C PHE A 319 14.82 -33.84 24.66
N ILE A 320 16.05 -33.87 24.17
CA ILE A 320 16.64 -32.80 23.36
C ILE A 320 16.76 -33.36 21.96
N GLY A 321 16.00 -32.78 21.03
CA GLY A 321 15.95 -33.18 19.63
C GLY A 321 14.80 -32.45 18.92
N ALA A 322 14.87 -31.12 18.91
CA ALA A 322 14.12 -30.16 18.10
C ALA A 322 14.06 -28.86 18.91
N THR A 323 15.00 -27.94 18.66
CA THR A 323 14.77 -26.55 19.03
C THR A 323 13.57 -26.09 18.22
N VAL A 324 12.42 -25.85 18.86
CA VAL A 324 11.24 -25.30 18.21
C VAL A 324 11.67 -23.99 17.55
N THR A 325 11.84 -23.99 16.24
CA THR A 325 12.11 -22.80 15.45
C THR A 325 10.83 -21.99 15.43
N ASP A 326 10.91 -20.73 15.87
CA ASP A 326 9.76 -19.84 15.80
C ASP A 326 9.35 -19.66 14.32
N PRO A 327 8.05 -19.73 13.99
CA PRO A 327 7.59 -19.64 12.60
C PRO A 327 7.99 -18.31 11.94
N GLU A 328 8.17 -17.24 12.72
CA GLU A 328 8.66 -15.94 12.24
C GLU A 328 10.11 -16.00 11.75
N GLU A 329 10.99 -16.76 12.41
CA GLU A 329 12.37 -16.96 11.97
C GLU A 329 12.41 -17.71 10.62
N CYS A 330 11.51 -18.68 10.42
CA CYS A 330 11.37 -19.39 9.16
C CYS A 330 10.97 -18.45 8.01
N PHE A 331 10.10 -17.47 8.26
CA PHE A 331 9.69 -16.49 7.25
C PHE A 331 10.81 -15.50 6.91
N GLU A 332 11.65 -15.14 7.87
CA GLU A 332 12.80 -14.27 7.64
C GLU A 332 13.83 -14.90 6.70
N TYR A 333 14.01 -16.24 6.70
CA TYR A 333 14.89 -16.90 5.73
C TYR A 333 14.45 -16.67 4.28
N VAL A 334 13.14 -16.74 4.02
CA VAL A 334 12.57 -16.44 2.70
C VAL A 334 12.77 -14.97 2.35
N CYS A 335 12.56 -14.06 3.31
CA CYS A 335 12.77 -12.62 3.11
C CYS A 335 14.23 -12.27 2.82
N VAL A 336 15.19 -12.92 3.47
CA VAL A 336 16.64 -12.77 3.20
C VAL A 336 16.98 -13.26 1.79
N ALA A 337 16.44 -14.39 1.36
CA ALA A 337 16.61 -14.86 -0.02
C ALA A 337 16.05 -13.85 -1.03
N ILE A 338 14.84 -13.33 -0.81
CA ILE A 338 14.22 -12.29 -1.66
C ILE A 338 15.10 -11.03 -1.70
N ARG A 339 15.53 -10.51 -0.55
CA ARG A 339 16.39 -9.31 -0.47
C ARG A 339 17.70 -9.50 -1.21
N ALA A 340 18.37 -10.63 -1.02
CA ALA A 340 19.65 -10.93 -1.67
C ALA A 340 19.50 -11.11 -3.19
N LEU A 341 18.45 -11.77 -3.67
CA LEU A 341 18.18 -11.95 -5.10
C LEU A 341 17.78 -10.62 -5.77
N ALA A 342 16.98 -9.79 -5.08
CA ALA A 342 16.47 -8.53 -5.63
C ALA A 342 17.52 -7.41 -5.66
N THR A 343 18.35 -7.30 -4.62
CA THR A 343 19.36 -6.23 -4.52
C THR A 343 20.72 -6.65 -5.07
N GLY A 344 21.01 -7.95 -5.07
CA GLY A 344 22.34 -8.45 -5.39
C GLY A 344 23.40 -8.13 -4.34
N VAL A 345 22.98 -7.70 -3.14
CA VAL A 345 23.85 -7.34 -2.03
C VAL A 345 23.49 -8.23 -0.84
N ALA A 346 24.51 -8.80 -0.20
CA ALA A 346 24.34 -9.57 1.02
C ALA A 346 24.15 -8.64 2.23
N ASP A 347 23.35 -9.08 3.21
CA ASP A 347 23.16 -8.34 4.45
C ASP A 347 24.50 -8.08 5.18
N PRO A 348 24.72 -6.88 5.74
CA PRO A 348 26.00 -6.50 6.35
C PRO A 348 26.33 -7.40 7.54
N GLY A 349 27.52 -8.02 7.52
CA GLY A 349 27.99 -8.94 8.57
C GLY A 349 27.74 -10.44 8.29
N SER A 350 27.17 -10.78 7.14
CA SER A 350 26.95 -12.17 6.73
C SER A 350 28.27 -12.91 6.45
N PRO A 351 28.50 -14.12 7.00
CA PRO A 351 29.68 -14.91 6.69
C PRO A 351 29.70 -15.38 5.22
N PRO A 352 30.88 -15.59 4.61
CA PRO A 352 30.99 -16.13 3.27
C PRO A 352 30.34 -17.53 3.21
N GLY A 353 29.42 -17.73 2.27
CA GLY A 353 28.65 -18.97 2.14
C GLY A 353 27.29 -18.97 2.86
N SER A 354 26.89 -17.85 3.48
CA SER A 354 25.50 -17.70 3.96
C SER A 354 24.51 -17.64 2.79
N LEU A 355 23.23 -17.95 3.05
CA LEU A 355 22.16 -17.87 2.06
C LEU A 355 22.14 -16.54 1.30
N GLY A 356 22.26 -15.42 2.03
CA GLY A 356 22.28 -14.08 1.42
C GLY A 356 23.52 -13.83 0.56
N ALA A 357 24.69 -14.30 0.99
CA ALA A 357 25.94 -14.17 0.23
C ALA A 357 25.92 -15.02 -1.04
N VAL A 358 25.41 -16.24 -0.97
CA VAL A 358 25.25 -17.14 -2.12
C VAL A 358 24.27 -16.54 -3.13
N CYS A 359 23.09 -16.12 -2.70
CA CYS A 359 22.09 -15.51 -3.59
C CYS A 359 22.59 -14.22 -4.25
N ALA A 360 23.36 -13.40 -3.52
CA ALA A 360 23.95 -12.18 -4.06
C ALA A 360 25.05 -12.45 -5.10
N ALA A 361 25.84 -13.51 -4.92
CA ALA A 361 26.95 -13.89 -5.80
C ALA A 361 26.50 -14.45 -7.16
N LEU A 362 25.22 -14.77 -7.33
CA LEU A 362 24.66 -15.25 -8.59
C LEU A 362 24.64 -14.12 -9.65
N PRO A 363 24.81 -14.44 -10.95
CA PRO A 363 24.70 -13.47 -12.04
C PRO A 363 23.28 -12.89 -12.13
N SER A 364 23.17 -11.67 -12.68
CA SER A 364 21.93 -10.88 -12.71
C SER A 364 20.73 -11.63 -13.27
N ASP A 365 20.93 -12.38 -14.35
CA ASP A 365 19.86 -13.02 -15.10
C ASP A 365 19.28 -14.20 -14.31
N GLU A 366 20.14 -14.96 -13.64
CA GLU A 366 19.74 -16.06 -12.78
C GLU A 366 19.11 -15.56 -11.47
N ARG A 367 19.52 -14.38 -10.98
CA ARG A 367 18.84 -13.74 -9.83
C ARG A 367 17.43 -13.30 -10.18
N ALA A 368 17.22 -12.71 -11.35
CA ALA A 368 15.89 -12.30 -11.81
C ALA A 368 14.97 -13.52 -12.02
N SER A 369 15.46 -14.57 -12.69
CA SER A 369 14.73 -15.82 -12.86
C SER A 369 14.45 -16.53 -11.53
N GLY A 370 15.43 -16.54 -10.62
CA GLY A 370 15.27 -17.13 -9.28
C GLY A 370 14.29 -16.36 -8.40
N LEU A 371 14.29 -15.03 -8.45
CA LEU A 371 13.32 -14.19 -7.75
C LEU A 371 11.90 -14.46 -8.26
N ALA A 372 11.70 -14.48 -9.58
CA ALA A 372 10.39 -14.77 -10.17
C ALA A 372 9.88 -16.16 -9.76
N ALA A 373 10.74 -17.19 -9.83
CA ALA A 373 10.39 -18.55 -9.42
C ALA A 373 10.05 -18.64 -7.93
N LEU A 374 10.79 -17.94 -7.07
CA LEU A 374 10.53 -17.91 -5.63
C LEU A 374 9.20 -17.20 -5.32
N LEU A 375 8.94 -16.05 -5.96
CA LEU A 375 7.70 -15.28 -5.78
C LEU A 375 6.47 -16.05 -6.28
N GLU A 376 6.58 -16.74 -7.41
CA GLU A 376 5.52 -17.62 -7.92
C GLU A 376 5.18 -18.73 -6.90
N ARG A 377 6.19 -19.31 -6.24
CA ARG A 377 5.97 -20.30 -5.18
C ARG A 377 5.36 -19.70 -3.92
N CYS A 378 5.77 -18.50 -3.51
CA CYS A 378 5.14 -17.78 -2.40
C CYS A 378 3.66 -17.47 -2.71
N ALA A 379 3.33 -17.12 -3.96
CA ALA A 379 1.96 -16.92 -4.41
C ALA A 379 1.15 -18.22 -4.34
N GLN A 380 1.67 -19.33 -4.88
CA GLN A 380 1.03 -20.64 -4.82
C GLN A 380 0.82 -21.10 -3.37
N ALA A 381 1.79 -20.86 -2.48
CA ALA A 381 1.69 -21.13 -1.05
C ALA A 381 0.52 -20.39 -0.39
N SER A 382 0.27 -19.14 -0.79
CA SER A 382 -0.74 -18.28 -0.15
C SER A 382 -2.19 -18.58 -0.55
N SER A 383 -2.42 -19.36 -1.61
CA SER A 383 -3.75 -19.66 -2.12
C SER A 383 -3.96 -21.17 -2.29
N PRO A 384 -4.86 -21.82 -1.50
CA PRO A 384 -5.11 -23.26 -1.61
C PRO A 384 -5.70 -23.66 -2.98
N ALA A 385 -6.41 -22.74 -3.64
CA ALA A 385 -6.88 -22.92 -5.02
C ALA A 385 -5.74 -22.89 -6.03
N ALA A 386 -4.77 -21.98 -5.88
CA ALA A 386 -3.58 -21.93 -6.74
C ALA A 386 -2.65 -23.13 -6.50
N ALA A 387 -2.50 -23.56 -5.24
CA ALA A 387 -1.73 -24.74 -4.89
C ALA A 387 -2.32 -26.03 -5.48
N SER A 388 -3.64 -26.22 -5.41
CA SER A 388 -4.32 -27.38 -6.02
C SER A 388 -4.29 -27.36 -7.54
N ALA A 389 -4.41 -26.18 -8.17
CA ALA A 389 -4.26 -26.03 -9.62
C ALA A 389 -2.82 -26.31 -10.08
N ALA A 390 -1.81 -25.80 -9.36
CA ALA A 390 -0.41 -26.06 -9.64
C ALA A 390 -0.05 -27.55 -9.44
N ALA A 391 -0.57 -28.19 -8.39
CA ALA A 391 -0.40 -29.62 -8.17
C ALA A 391 -1.08 -30.47 -9.26
N ALA A 392 -2.27 -30.07 -9.73
CA ALA A 392 -2.97 -30.72 -10.83
C ALA A 392 -2.23 -30.56 -12.16
N ALA A 393 -1.73 -29.35 -12.45
CA ALA A 393 -0.94 -29.05 -13.64
C ALA A 393 0.38 -29.83 -13.65
N ALA A 394 1.08 -29.90 -12.51
CA ALA A 394 2.30 -30.69 -12.38
C ALA A 394 2.02 -32.20 -12.51
N LYS A 395 0.92 -32.70 -11.93
CA LYS A 395 0.50 -34.10 -12.10
C LYS A 395 0.13 -34.43 -13.55
N ALA A 396 -0.51 -33.50 -14.26
CA ALA A 396 -0.80 -33.63 -15.69
C ALA A 396 0.47 -33.59 -16.54
N ALA A 397 1.43 -32.71 -16.21
CA ALA A 397 2.74 -32.65 -16.87
C ALA A 397 3.55 -33.94 -16.65
N ALA A 398 3.51 -34.52 -15.45
CA ALA A 398 4.14 -35.82 -15.16
C ALA A 398 3.50 -36.95 -15.97
N ALA A 399 2.16 -36.96 -16.09
CA ALA A 399 1.44 -37.92 -16.91
C ALA A 399 1.77 -37.76 -18.41
N ALA A 400 1.90 -36.52 -18.91
CA ALA A 400 2.28 -36.24 -20.30
C ALA A 400 3.75 -36.59 -20.60
N ALA A 401 4.66 -36.36 -19.65
CA ALA A 401 6.06 -36.76 -19.74
C ALA A 401 6.23 -38.29 -19.72
N ALA A 402 5.41 -39.01 -18.96
CA ALA A 402 5.37 -40.46 -18.94
C ALA A 402 4.70 -41.08 -20.19
N ALA A 403 3.82 -40.33 -20.87
CA ALA A 403 3.06 -40.79 -22.03
C ALA A 403 3.74 -40.52 -23.40
N SER A 404 4.86 -39.78 -23.44
CA SER A 404 5.57 -39.48 -24.69
C SER A 404 6.60 -40.56 -25.01
N PRO A 405 6.40 -41.42 -26.04
CA PRO A 405 7.43 -42.36 -26.47
C PRO A 405 8.53 -41.61 -27.23
N HIS A 406 9.80 -41.98 -26.96
CA HIS A 406 10.97 -41.46 -27.68
C HIS A 406 10.78 -41.51 -29.20
N THR A 407 10.53 -40.37 -29.83
CA THR A 407 10.57 -40.23 -31.30
C THR A 407 11.95 -39.70 -31.68
N GLY A 408 12.68 -40.50 -32.47
CA GLY A 408 14.07 -40.25 -32.88
C GLY A 408 14.19 -39.12 -33.90
N GLY A 409 14.23 -37.88 -33.42
CA GLY A 409 14.66 -36.71 -34.18
C GLY A 409 15.86 -36.03 -33.51
N PRO A 410 16.78 -35.38 -34.24
CA PRO A 410 17.89 -34.66 -33.64
C PRO A 410 17.37 -33.36 -33.02
N HIS A 411 17.42 -33.29 -31.69
CA HIS A 411 17.15 -32.14 -30.81
C HIS A 411 15.70 -31.58 -30.76
N PRO A 412 14.86 -32.14 -29.87
CA PRO A 412 13.89 -31.36 -29.10
C PRO A 412 14.33 -31.23 -27.62
N PRO A 413 13.82 -30.23 -26.87
CA PRO A 413 14.10 -30.10 -25.44
C PRO A 413 13.55 -31.33 -24.70
N VAL A 414 14.43 -32.00 -23.97
CA VAL A 414 14.13 -33.19 -23.18
C VAL A 414 13.12 -32.82 -22.08
N PRO A 415 12.00 -33.58 -21.91
CA PRO A 415 11.02 -33.28 -20.87
C PRO A 415 11.62 -33.46 -19.46
N PRO A 416 11.17 -32.67 -18.46
CA PRO A 416 11.63 -32.81 -17.08
C PRO A 416 11.28 -34.22 -16.57
N SER A 417 12.24 -34.83 -15.88
CA SER A 417 12.10 -36.18 -15.33
C SER A 417 10.95 -36.26 -14.31
N PRO A 418 10.23 -37.39 -14.19
CA PRO A 418 9.01 -37.49 -13.39
C PRO A 418 9.22 -37.18 -11.91
N SER A 419 10.43 -37.37 -11.37
CA SER A 419 10.83 -37.00 -10.01
C SER A 419 10.83 -35.49 -9.78
N VAL A 420 11.40 -34.71 -10.71
CA VAL A 420 11.42 -33.24 -10.64
C VAL A 420 10.00 -32.67 -10.66
N VAL A 421 9.14 -33.27 -11.48
CA VAL A 421 7.73 -32.87 -11.60
C VAL A 421 6.92 -33.29 -10.37
N ALA A 422 7.16 -34.48 -9.81
CA ALA A 422 6.49 -34.96 -8.60
C ALA A 422 6.84 -34.10 -7.37
N VAL A 423 8.10 -33.72 -7.23
CA VAL A 423 8.57 -32.84 -6.14
C VAL A 423 8.01 -31.42 -6.33
N ALA A 424 8.00 -30.91 -7.56
CA ALA A 424 7.33 -29.66 -7.90
C ALA A 424 5.79 -29.68 -7.68
N ALA A 425 5.18 -30.87 -7.62
CA ALA A 425 3.75 -31.11 -7.38
C ALA A 425 3.38 -31.39 -5.91
N ALA A 426 4.30 -31.96 -5.11
CA ALA A 426 4.11 -32.25 -3.69
C ALA A 426 4.33 -31.00 -2.82
N THR A 427 5.34 -30.20 -3.18
CA THR A 427 5.68 -28.92 -2.57
C THR A 427 4.51 -27.92 -2.39
N PRO A 428 3.55 -27.74 -3.32
CA PRO A 428 2.48 -26.75 -3.14
C PRO A 428 1.43 -27.16 -2.10
N ALA A 429 1.14 -28.46 -1.97
CA ALA A 429 0.08 -28.96 -1.10
C ALA A 429 0.48 -28.92 0.39
N GLU A 430 1.73 -29.28 0.68
CA GLU A 430 2.30 -29.23 2.03
C GLU A 430 2.51 -27.78 2.50
N VAL A 431 2.89 -26.91 1.57
CA VAL A 431 3.14 -25.49 1.84
C VAL A 431 1.84 -24.67 1.97
N ALA A 432 0.78 -25.02 1.24
CA ALA A 432 -0.53 -24.38 1.39
C ALA A 432 -1.19 -24.66 2.75
N GLY A 433 -0.93 -25.83 3.34
CA GLY A 433 -1.30 -26.11 4.73
C GLY A 433 -0.67 -25.11 5.70
N ALA A 434 0.64 -24.85 5.54
CA ALA A 434 1.43 -23.97 6.40
C ALA A 434 0.96 -22.50 6.41
N SER A 435 0.62 -21.96 5.24
CA SER A 435 0.20 -20.55 5.11
C SER A 435 -1.19 -20.30 5.70
N SER A 436 -2.09 -21.30 5.60
CA SER A 436 -3.45 -21.26 6.13
C SER A 436 -3.49 -21.30 7.67
N ILE A 437 -2.53 -21.98 8.30
CA ILE A 437 -2.40 -22.10 9.76
C ILE A 437 -2.08 -20.75 10.41
N HIS A 438 -1.47 -19.81 9.67
CA HIS A 438 -0.99 -18.53 10.20
C HIS A 438 -1.77 -17.31 9.66
N ASP A 439 -3.02 -17.46 9.23
CA ASP A 439 -3.87 -16.37 8.71
C ASP A 439 -3.18 -15.52 7.62
N GLY A 440 -2.33 -16.11 6.78
CA GLY A 440 -1.59 -15.37 5.75
C GLY A 440 -0.52 -14.39 6.27
N ALA A 441 -0.06 -14.52 7.52
CA ALA A 441 1.02 -13.68 8.08
C ALA A 441 2.31 -13.74 7.26
N PHE A 442 2.65 -14.93 6.73
CA PHE A 442 3.79 -15.14 5.84
C PHE A 442 3.73 -14.24 4.59
N ILE A 443 2.62 -14.29 3.83
CA ILE A 443 2.51 -13.55 2.58
C ILE A 443 2.47 -12.02 2.82
N ARG A 444 1.87 -11.58 3.93
CA ARG A 444 1.93 -10.17 4.35
C ARG A 444 3.36 -9.70 4.64
N ARG A 445 4.21 -10.55 5.21
CA ARG A 445 5.63 -10.23 5.43
C ARG A 445 6.37 -10.09 4.09
N VAL A 446 6.11 -11.01 3.16
CA VAL A 446 6.68 -10.95 1.80
C VAL A 446 6.26 -9.67 1.07
N TYR A 447 4.99 -9.28 1.13
CA TYR A 447 4.52 -8.01 0.54
C TYR A 447 5.22 -6.80 1.16
N ALA A 448 5.33 -6.74 2.49
CA ALA A 448 6.03 -5.65 3.16
C ALA A 448 7.51 -5.54 2.74
N GLU A 449 8.21 -6.67 2.57
CA GLU A 449 9.59 -6.67 2.10
C GLU A 449 9.70 -6.22 0.64
N LEU A 450 8.79 -6.61 -0.26
CA LEU A 450 8.77 -6.14 -1.65
C LEU A 450 8.54 -4.62 -1.75
N VAL A 451 7.65 -4.07 -0.92
CA VAL A 451 7.40 -2.62 -0.84
C VAL A 451 8.65 -1.89 -0.32
N ASN A 452 9.30 -2.42 0.71
CA ASN A 452 10.56 -1.86 1.24
C ASN A 452 11.68 -1.86 0.20
N LEU A 453 11.74 -2.90 -0.64
CA LEU A 453 12.70 -3.03 -1.74
C LEU A 453 12.37 -2.17 -2.97
N GLY A 454 11.17 -1.59 -3.05
CA GLY A 454 10.72 -0.82 -4.22
C GLY A 454 10.47 -1.66 -5.47
N ARG A 455 10.23 -2.96 -5.30
CA ARG A 455 9.92 -3.90 -6.40
C ARG A 455 8.41 -3.93 -6.66
N ASP A 456 7.87 -2.77 -7.04
CA ASP A 456 6.44 -2.55 -7.18
C ASP A 456 5.85 -3.40 -8.33
N GLU A 457 6.57 -3.57 -9.45
CA GLU A 457 6.09 -4.37 -10.59
C GLU A 457 5.95 -5.86 -10.26
N ASP A 458 6.94 -6.42 -9.56
CA ASP A 458 6.94 -7.83 -9.12
C ASP A 458 5.81 -8.07 -8.11
N LEU A 459 5.48 -7.08 -7.26
CA LEU A 459 4.35 -7.13 -6.33
C LEU A 459 3.00 -7.16 -7.06
N LEU A 460 2.84 -6.37 -8.13
CA LEU A 460 1.58 -6.27 -8.88
C LEU A 460 1.25 -7.53 -9.70
N GLU A 461 2.24 -8.39 -9.97
CA GLU A 461 2.06 -9.68 -10.66
C GLU A 461 1.46 -10.77 -9.76
N LEU A 462 1.62 -10.63 -8.44
CA LEU A 462 1.13 -11.58 -7.44
C LEU A 462 -0.41 -11.64 -7.41
N PRO A 463 -0.99 -12.75 -6.87
CA PRO A 463 -2.43 -12.94 -6.82
C PRO A 463 -3.13 -11.85 -5.98
N ALA A 464 -4.14 -11.23 -6.59
CA ALA A 464 -4.77 -10.01 -6.08
C ALA A 464 -5.52 -10.19 -4.74
N GLY A 465 -6.12 -11.34 -4.47
CA GLY A 465 -6.98 -11.54 -3.29
C GLY A 465 -6.36 -11.09 -1.95
N PRO A 466 -5.32 -11.78 -1.45
CA PRO A 466 -4.67 -11.40 -0.19
C PRO A 466 -3.87 -10.10 -0.28
N LEU A 467 -3.49 -9.66 -1.49
CA LEU A 467 -2.74 -8.44 -1.72
C LEU A 467 -3.63 -7.20 -1.61
N GLU A 468 -4.83 -7.23 -2.18
CA GLU A 468 -5.84 -6.17 -2.08
C GLU A 468 -6.18 -5.87 -0.61
N GLN A 469 -6.43 -6.92 0.17
CA GLN A 469 -6.70 -6.78 1.61
C GLN A 469 -5.51 -6.16 2.35
N HIS A 470 -4.29 -6.65 2.09
CA HIS A 470 -3.10 -6.14 2.76
C HIS A 470 -2.83 -4.66 2.45
N LEU A 471 -2.95 -4.27 1.18
CA LEU A 471 -2.74 -2.88 0.74
C LEU A 471 -3.85 -1.96 1.26
N ALA A 472 -5.10 -2.42 1.31
CA ALA A 472 -6.21 -1.65 1.87
C ALA A 472 -6.06 -1.43 3.39
N GLU A 473 -5.63 -2.46 4.13
CA GLU A 473 -5.36 -2.38 5.58
C GLU A 473 -4.15 -1.48 5.88
N ARG A 474 -3.02 -1.68 5.19
CA ARG A 474 -1.79 -0.88 5.38
C ARG A 474 -1.89 0.53 4.84
N GLY A 475 -2.75 0.75 3.84
CA GLY A 475 -3.04 2.07 3.30
C GLY A 475 -4.13 2.82 4.07
N ALA A 476 -4.73 2.20 5.10
CA ALA A 476 -5.84 2.77 5.85
C ALA A 476 -6.98 3.27 4.94
N PHE A 477 -7.35 2.49 3.92
CA PHE A 477 -8.28 2.92 2.84
C PHE A 477 -9.61 3.49 3.36
N GLU A 478 -10.17 2.92 4.43
CA GLU A 478 -11.41 3.42 5.03
C GLU A 478 -11.25 4.82 5.64
N THR A 479 -10.08 5.12 6.22
CA THR A 479 -9.79 6.47 6.73
C THR A 479 -9.58 7.45 5.58
N ALA A 480 -8.94 7.01 4.49
CA ALA A 480 -8.74 7.81 3.29
C ALA A 480 -10.06 8.19 2.63
N ARG A 481 -11.00 7.25 2.54
CA ARG A 481 -12.34 7.47 1.99
C ARG A 481 -13.17 8.48 2.79
N GLN A 482 -12.83 8.67 4.07
CA GLN A 482 -13.47 9.66 4.94
C GLN A 482 -12.72 10.99 4.97
N GLY A 483 -11.67 11.17 4.16
CA GLY A 483 -10.83 12.37 4.20
C GLY A 483 -9.95 12.47 5.45
N GLY A 484 -9.58 11.34 6.05
CA GLY A 484 -8.68 11.29 7.20
C GLY A 484 -7.24 11.72 6.88
N ALA A 485 -6.46 11.98 7.92
CA ALA A 485 -5.03 12.24 7.78
C ALA A 485 -4.27 10.92 7.54
N ILE A 486 -3.43 10.88 6.50
CA ILE A 486 -2.72 9.68 6.06
C ILE A 486 -1.22 9.95 6.08
N THR A 487 -0.43 8.97 6.53
CA THR A 487 1.03 8.99 6.52
C THR A 487 1.61 8.77 5.11
N ARG A 488 2.88 9.12 4.91
CA ARG A 488 3.58 8.88 3.63
C ARG A 488 3.56 7.41 3.24
N ASP A 489 3.80 6.52 4.19
CA ASP A 489 3.81 5.08 3.94
C ASP A 489 2.43 4.57 3.56
N GLU A 490 1.38 4.94 4.29
CA GLU A 490 -0.01 4.57 3.96
C GLU A 490 -0.41 5.10 2.56
N SER A 491 0.00 6.32 2.20
CA SER A 491 -0.26 6.90 0.88
C SER A 491 0.37 6.09 -0.26
N ARG A 492 1.59 5.57 -0.05
CA ARG A 492 2.29 4.70 -1.00
C ARG A 492 1.56 3.37 -1.18
N HIS A 493 1.04 2.78 -0.10
CA HIS A 493 0.28 1.53 -0.18
C HIS A 493 -1.04 1.71 -0.95
N LEU A 494 -1.71 2.85 -0.79
CA LEU A 494 -2.91 3.19 -1.56
C LEU A 494 -2.61 3.47 -3.04
N GLU A 495 -1.49 4.12 -3.36
CA GLU A 495 -1.06 4.30 -4.75
C GLU A 495 -0.80 2.94 -5.43
N LEU A 496 -0.16 2.00 -4.73
CA LEU A 496 0.03 0.62 -5.20
C LEU A 496 -1.31 -0.11 -5.37
N LEU A 497 -2.27 0.09 -4.46
CA LEU A 497 -3.61 -0.47 -4.58
C LEU A 497 -4.33 0.06 -5.84
N ALA A 498 -4.24 1.35 -6.11
CA ALA A 498 -4.84 1.96 -7.29
C ALA A 498 -4.21 1.44 -8.59
N ARG A 499 -2.88 1.27 -8.61
CA ARG A 499 -2.15 0.65 -9.74
C ARG A 499 -2.53 -0.82 -9.93
N LEU A 500 -2.72 -1.58 -8.85
CA LEU A 500 -3.21 -2.96 -8.90
C LEU A 500 -4.57 -3.03 -9.57
N TYR A 501 -5.51 -2.19 -9.15
CA TYR A 501 -6.82 -2.12 -9.78
C TYR A 501 -6.73 -1.71 -11.26
N ALA A 502 -5.89 -0.74 -11.61
CA ALA A 502 -5.67 -0.34 -12.99
C ALA A 502 -5.12 -1.48 -13.87
N ARG A 503 -4.15 -2.27 -13.36
CA ARG A 503 -3.54 -3.41 -14.09
C ARG A 503 -4.50 -4.59 -14.26
N ARG A 504 -5.49 -4.72 -13.39
CA ARG A 504 -6.53 -5.77 -13.44
C ARG A 504 -7.81 -5.31 -14.16
N GLU A 505 -7.75 -4.18 -14.86
CA GLU A 505 -8.89 -3.55 -15.57
C GLU A 505 -10.05 -3.10 -14.65
N ARG A 506 -9.82 -3.11 -13.33
CA ARG A 506 -10.79 -2.67 -12.30
C ARG A 506 -10.85 -1.14 -12.16
N HIS A 507 -11.17 -0.47 -13.25
CA HIS A 507 -11.06 0.98 -13.37
C HIS A 507 -12.00 1.77 -12.45
N GLY A 508 -13.18 1.22 -12.10
CA GLY A 508 -14.10 1.88 -11.18
C GLY A 508 -13.53 1.99 -9.75
N LEU A 509 -12.91 0.93 -9.27
CA LEU A 509 -12.27 0.92 -7.95
C LEU A 509 -10.96 1.71 -7.94
N ALA A 510 -10.17 1.63 -9.03
CA ALA A 510 -8.98 2.47 -9.18
C ALA A 510 -9.33 3.96 -9.06
N ALA A 511 -10.40 4.40 -9.73
CA ALA A 511 -10.88 5.78 -9.64
C ALA A 511 -11.28 6.18 -8.21
N GLN A 512 -11.92 5.29 -7.44
CA GLN A 512 -12.26 5.55 -6.04
C GLN A 512 -11.02 5.69 -5.13
N VAL A 513 -9.99 4.85 -5.34
CA VAL A 513 -8.75 4.95 -4.57
C VAL A 513 -7.98 6.22 -4.93
N PHE A 514 -7.86 6.57 -6.21
CA PHE A 514 -7.24 7.83 -6.63
C PHE A 514 -7.99 9.06 -6.11
N PHE A 515 -9.32 8.99 -6.07
CA PHE A 515 -10.15 10.03 -5.47
C PHE A 515 -9.92 10.17 -3.97
N ALA A 516 -9.93 9.07 -3.22
CA ALA A 516 -9.61 9.07 -1.79
C ALA A 516 -8.18 9.58 -1.51
N LEU A 517 -7.23 9.29 -2.40
CA LEU A 517 -5.87 9.83 -2.33
C LEU A 517 -5.81 11.33 -2.58
N ALA A 518 -6.66 11.86 -3.46
CA ALA A 518 -6.71 13.30 -3.72
C ALA A 518 -7.39 14.07 -2.57
N GLU A 519 -8.33 13.46 -1.86
CA GLU A 519 -9.06 14.07 -0.74
C GLU A 519 -8.35 13.98 0.61
N ARG A 520 -7.30 13.15 0.72
CA ARG A 520 -6.57 12.94 1.97
C ARG A 520 -6.12 14.24 2.62
N VAL A 521 -6.23 14.32 3.93
CA VAL A 521 -5.63 15.43 4.69
C VAL A 521 -4.14 15.15 4.82
N ALA A 522 -3.31 16.11 4.43
CA ALA A 522 -1.86 15.99 4.57
C ALA A 522 -1.51 15.88 6.06
N ALA A 523 -0.91 14.75 6.47
CA ALA A 523 -0.26 14.64 7.77
C ALA A 523 1.06 15.44 7.77
N ALA A 524 1.60 15.75 8.95
CA ALA A 524 2.82 16.57 9.09
C ALA A 524 4.04 16.05 8.29
N ASP A 525 4.10 14.73 8.05
CA ASP A 525 5.21 14.08 7.34
C ASP A 525 4.95 13.88 5.83
N CYS A 526 3.81 14.33 5.30
CA CYS A 526 3.42 14.15 3.89
C CYS A 526 2.61 15.35 3.37
N VAL A 527 3.27 16.49 3.17
CA VAL A 527 2.69 17.64 2.47
C VAL A 527 2.54 17.29 0.99
N VAL A 528 1.31 17.35 0.48
CA VAL A 528 0.97 17.05 -0.91
C VAL A 528 0.61 18.35 -1.59
N SER A 529 1.33 18.69 -2.65
CA SER A 529 1.05 19.93 -3.40
C SER A 529 -0.32 19.89 -4.06
N LEU A 530 -0.91 21.05 -4.30
CA LEU A 530 -2.17 21.14 -5.03
C LEU A 530 -2.04 20.62 -6.48
N ASP A 531 -0.84 20.67 -7.05
CA ASP A 531 -0.56 20.14 -8.39
C ASP A 531 -0.54 18.59 -8.41
N GLU A 532 0.03 17.95 -7.39
CA GLU A 532 -0.05 16.50 -7.22
C GLU A 532 -1.50 16.04 -7.02
N ARG A 533 -2.30 16.77 -6.23
CA ARG A 533 -3.74 16.49 -6.08
C ARG A 533 -4.49 16.62 -7.40
N ALA A 534 -4.14 17.60 -8.23
CA ALA A 534 -4.73 17.77 -9.55
C ALA A 534 -4.41 16.58 -10.45
N ALA A 535 -3.15 16.14 -10.47
CA ALA A 535 -2.74 14.96 -11.24
C ALA A 535 -3.46 13.68 -10.79
N LEU A 536 -3.69 13.51 -9.49
CA LEU A 536 -4.45 12.38 -8.94
C LEU A 536 -5.93 12.43 -9.34
N LEU A 537 -6.57 13.60 -9.29
CA LEU A 537 -7.96 13.77 -9.75
C LEU A 537 -8.10 13.55 -11.26
N ASP A 538 -7.14 14.02 -12.07
CA ASP A 538 -7.12 13.78 -13.50
C ASP A 538 -6.97 12.28 -13.82
N LEU A 539 -6.13 11.58 -13.06
CA LEU A 539 -5.97 10.13 -13.18
C LEU A 539 -7.25 9.40 -12.78
N ALA A 540 -7.90 9.81 -11.68
CA ALA A 540 -9.20 9.30 -11.27
C ALA A 540 -10.26 9.51 -12.36
N LEU A 541 -10.31 10.69 -12.99
CA LEU A 541 -11.24 11.01 -14.07
C LEU A 541 -11.00 10.16 -15.31
N ARG A 542 -9.74 9.91 -15.68
CA ARG A 542 -9.38 9.01 -16.80
C ARG A 542 -9.85 7.59 -16.55
N HIS A 543 -9.66 7.07 -15.34
CA HIS A 543 -10.14 5.74 -14.98
C HIS A 543 -11.67 5.66 -14.87
N ALA A 544 -12.34 6.70 -14.36
CA ALA A 544 -13.79 6.77 -14.30
C ALA A 544 -14.43 6.82 -15.71
N LYS A 545 -13.77 7.46 -16.68
CA LYS A 545 -14.19 7.51 -18.09
C LYS A 545 -13.79 6.28 -18.90
N SER A 546 -13.02 5.35 -18.33
CA SER A 546 -12.54 4.16 -19.03
C SER A 546 -13.70 3.17 -19.28
N PRO A 547 -13.81 2.58 -20.48
CA PRO A 547 -14.82 1.57 -20.77
C PRO A 547 -14.66 0.38 -19.81
N GLY A 548 -15.76 -0.09 -19.21
CA GLY A 548 -15.75 -1.15 -18.20
C GLY A 548 -15.89 -0.65 -16.76
N ALA A 549 -15.46 0.57 -16.43
CA ALA A 549 -15.65 1.16 -15.09
C ALA A 549 -17.12 1.22 -14.67
N HIS A 550 -18.01 1.45 -15.65
CA HIS A 550 -19.46 1.51 -15.48
C HIS A 550 -20.11 0.14 -15.15
N ALA A 551 -19.48 -0.97 -15.52
CA ALA A 551 -20.01 -2.32 -15.34
C ALA A 551 -19.60 -2.98 -14.01
N GLU A 552 -18.50 -2.54 -13.41
CA GLU A 552 -17.92 -3.16 -12.21
C GLU A 552 -18.55 -2.68 -10.91
N LEU A 553 -18.99 -1.42 -10.87
CA LEU A 553 -19.61 -0.81 -9.71
C LEU A 553 -21.07 -1.22 -9.53
N ALA A 554 -21.67 -1.91 -10.52
CA ALA A 554 -23.02 -2.45 -10.40
C ALA A 554 -23.23 -3.71 -11.25
N GLY A 555 -23.82 -4.74 -10.64
CA GLY A 555 -24.44 -5.84 -11.36
C GLY A 555 -25.76 -5.43 -12.04
N GLY A 556 -25.71 -4.51 -13.02
CA GLY A 556 -26.87 -4.15 -13.86
C GLY A 556 -26.96 -2.68 -14.29
N ALA A 557 -28.05 -2.33 -14.98
CA ALA A 557 -28.31 -1.04 -15.65
C ALA A 557 -28.29 0.22 -14.74
N GLY A 558 -28.29 0.07 -13.41
CA GLY A 558 -28.11 1.18 -12.46
C GLY A 558 -26.66 1.67 -12.31
N GLY A 559 -25.67 0.91 -12.80
CA GLY A 559 -24.24 1.25 -12.67
C GLY A 559 -23.77 2.41 -13.52
N ALA A 560 -24.35 2.58 -14.71
CA ALA A 560 -24.03 3.68 -15.61
C ALA A 560 -24.35 5.05 -14.97
N ALA A 561 -25.50 5.16 -14.29
CA ALA A 561 -25.90 6.38 -13.58
C ALA A 561 -25.01 6.68 -12.36
N ALA A 562 -24.60 5.65 -11.60
CA ALA A 562 -23.71 5.83 -10.45
C ALA A 562 -22.30 6.29 -10.86
N SER A 563 -21.78 5.73 -11.95
CA SER A 563 -20.47 6.13 -12.50
C SER A 563 -20.52 7.48 -13.23
N GLU A 564 -21.62 7.82 -13.91
CA GLU A 564 -21.85 9.17 -14.44
C GLU A 564 -21.90 10.20 -13.30
N SER A 565 -22.59 9.91 -12.19
CA SER A 565 -22.59 10.76 -11.00
C SER A 565 -21.21 10.90 -10.35
N GLN A 566 -20.38 9.85 -10.40
CA GLN A 566 -19.00 9.90 -9.92
C GLN A 566 -18.13 10.78 -10.82
N VAL A 567 -18.32 10.73 -12.15
CA VAL A 567 -17.63 11.62 -13.11
C VAL A 567 -18.02 13.07 -12.87
N GLU A 568 -19.32 13.39 -12.73
CA GLU A 568 -19.79 14.74 -12.41
C GLU A 568 -19.18 15.26 -11.08
N THR A 569 -19.10 14.39 -10.08
CA THR A 569 -18.48 14.71 -8.78
C THR A 569 -16.98 15.02 -8.95
N LEU A 570 -16.25 14.22 -9.72
CA LEU A 570 -14.83 14.43 -10.02
C LEU A 570 -14.59 15.73 -10.80
N GLU A 571 -15.36 16.00 -11.85
CA GLU A 571 -15.27 17.24 -12.63
C GLU A 571 -15.58 18.47 -11.76
N GLY A 572 -16.56 18.34 -10.86
CA GLY A 572 -16.85 19.37 -9.86
C GLY A 572 -15.67 19.62 -8.91
N LYS A 573 -15.04 18.56 -8.39
CA LYS A 573 -13.87 18.66 -7.50
C LYS A 573 -12.64 19.25 -8.20
N ILE A 574 -12.40 18.90 -9.47
CA ILE A 574 -11.32 19.48 -10.27
C ILE A 574 -11.50 21.00 -10.40
N LYS A 575 -12.71 21.48 -10.69
CA LYS A 575 -13.01 22.92 -10.72
C LYS A 575 -12.83 23.60 -9.36
N VAL A 576 -13.23 22.96 -8.26
CA VAL A 576 -12.98 23.48 -6.91
C VAL A 576 -11.47 23.59 -6.64
N LEU A 577 -10.69 22.58 -7.04
CA LEU A 577 -9.24 22.60 -6.92
C LEU A 577 -8.59 23.69 -7.77
N GLU A 578 -9.11 24.00 -8.97
CA GLU A 578 -8.65 25.13 -9.77
C GLU A 578 -8.84 26.48 -9.05
N PHE A 579 -9.99 26.69 -8.41
CA PHE A 579 -10.19 27.85 -7.54
C PHE A 579 -9.19 27.89 -6.39
N GLN A 580 -8.92 26.73 -5.78
CA GLN A 580 -7.99 26.62 -4.66
C GLN A 580 -6.54 26.91 -5.09
N ARG A 581 -6.12 26.43 -6.26
CA ARG A 581 -4.81 26.74 -6.87
C ARG A 581 -4.67 28.22 -7.19
N ARG A 582 -5.72 28.85 -7.72
CA ARG A 582 -5.72 30.30 -7.99
C ARG A 582 -5.61 31.10 -6.69
N LEU A 583 -6.37 30.77 -5.65
CA LEU A 583 -6.23 31.39 -4.33
C LEU A 583 -4.82 31.21 -3.79
N HIS A 584 -4.30 29.98 -3.79
CA HIS A 584 -2.95 29.66 -3.33
C HIS A 584 -1.87 30.47 -4.08
N ALA A 585 -1.95 30.56 -5.41
CA ALA A 585 -1.03 31.34 -6.23
C ALA A 585 -1.08 32.82 -5.85
N THR A 586 -2.26 33.40 -5.64
CA THR A 586 -2.38 34.81 -5.23
C THR A 586 -1.83 35.07 -3.82
N PHE A 587 -2.06 34.17 -2.85
CA PHE A 587 -1.49 34.30 -1.51
C PHE A 587 0.03 34.14 -1.54
N SER A 588 0.53 33.17 -2.30
CA SER A 588 1.95 32.96 -2.52
C SER A 588 2.59 34.21 -3.14
N GLU A 589 2.02 34.77 -4.22
CA GLU A 589 2.53 36.00 -4.82
C GLU A 589 2.53 37.18 -3.84
N ARG A 590 1.45 37.36 -3.06
CA ARG A 590 1.36 38.42 -2.05
C ARG A 590 2.39 38.23 -0.94
N ALA A 591 2.69 37.00 -0.54
CA ALA A 591 3.75 36.69 0.41
C ALA A 591 5.14 36.99 -0.19
N HIS A 592 5.40 36.63 -1.45
CA HIS A 592 6.67 36.89 -2.15
C HIS A 592 6.92 38.39 -2.39
N ARG A 593 5.86 39.18 -2.69
CA ARG A 593 5.97 40.64 -2.85
C ARG A 593 6.34 41.36 -1.54
N GLY A 594 6.20 40.69 -0.39
CA GLY A 594 6.50 41.25 0.92
C GLY A 594 5.47 42.28 1.39
N GLY A 595 5.58 42.71 2.65
CA GLY A 595 4.66 43.65 3.29
C GLY A 595 4.29 43.22 4.71
N ALA A 596 3.47 44.03 5.39
CA ALA A 596 3.03 43.75 6.76
C ALA A 596 2.23 42.43 6.87
N ASP A 597 1.53 42.03 5.82
CA ASP A 597 0.71 40.82 5.76
C ASP A 597 1.41 39.60 5.14
N ALA A 598 2.72 39.67 4.85
CA ALA A 598 3.44 38.58 4.17
C ALA A 598 3.36 37.25 4.95
N ASP A 599 3.59 37.29 6.27
CA ASP A 599 3.50 36.12 7.14
C ASP A 599 2.09 35.54 7.20
N ARG A 600 1.07 36.41 7.19
CA ARG A 600 -0.34 36.00 7.17
C ARG A 600 -0.68 35.29 5.85
N ASN A 601 -0.25 35.85 4.72
CA ASN A 601 -0.46 35.26 3.40
C ASN A 601 0.27 33.92 3.24
N GLY A 602 1.47 33.78 3.82
CA GLY A 602 2.20 32.50 3.84
C GLY A 602 1.47 31.42 4.63
N ARG A 603 0.85 31.75 5.77
CA ARG A 603 0.03 30.80 6.55
C ARG A 603 -1.23 30.39 5.80
N LEU A 604 -1.95 31.35 5.21
CA LEU A 604 -3.14 31.06 4.41
C LEU A 604 -2.81 30.16 3.20
N ALA A 605 -1.67 30.37 2.54
CA ALA A 605 -1.19 29.50 1.48
C ALA A 605 -0.96 28.06 1.97
N ALA A 606 -0.23 27.88 3.07
CA ALA A 606 -0.01 26.55 3.67
C ALA A 606 -1.31 25.86 4.12
N GLU A 607 -2.26 26.62 4.66
CA GLU A 607 -3.59 26.10 5.06
C GLU A 607 -4.44 25.64 3.87
N LEU A 608 -4.23 26.20 2.68
CA LEU A 608 -4.85 25.76 1.44
C LEU A 608 -4.15 24.52 0.87
N GLU A 609 -2.86 24.29 1.08
CA GLU A 609 -2.20 23.05 0.58
C GLU A 609 -2.56 21.81 1.41
N ARG A 610 -2.99 22.01 2.67
CA ARG A 610 -3.23 20.93 3.63
C ARG A 610 -4.34 19.95 3.20
N GLU A 611 -5.44 20.45 2.65
CA GLU A 611 -6.62 19.64 2.30
C GLU A 611 -7.44 20.29 1.17
N LEU A 612 -8.21 19.48 0.43
CA LEU A 612 -9.19 19.99 -0.52
C LEU A 612 -10.38 20.55 0.26
N ARG A 613 -10.52 21.88 0.28
CA ARG A 613 -11.54 22.55 1.09
C ARG A 613 -12.87 22.62 0.34
N PRO A 614 -14.02 22.59 1.06
CA PRO A 614 -15.29 22.80 0.41
C PRO A 614 -15.40 24.25 -0.07
N LEU A 615 -16.14 24.45 -1.16
CA LEU A 615 -16.28 25.74 -1.84
C LEU A 615 -16.77 26.86 -0.90
N SER A 616 -17.68 26.54 0.03
CA SER A 616 -18.24 27.50 0.99
C SER A 616 -17.18 28.05 1.95
N ASP A 617 -16.28 27.20 2.44
CA ASP A 617 -15.22 27.59 3.37
C ASP A 617 -14.17 28.42 2.62
N MET A 618 -13.83 28.03 1.40
CA MET A 618 -12.96 28.83 0.53
C MET A 618 -13.52 30.23 0.27
N TYR A 619 -14.83 30.35 0.09
CA TYR A 619 -15.49 31.62 -0.11
C TYR A 619 -15.46 32.50 1.16
N ASN A 620 -15.85 31.94 2.31
CA ASN A 620 -16.03 32.69 3.55
C ASN A 620 -14.71 33.01 4.27
N ASP A 621 -13.76 32.08 4.27
CA ASP A 621 -12.54 32.19 5.08
C ASP A 621 -11.37 32.80 4.29
N PHE A 622 -11.36 32.67 2.96
CA PHE A 622 -10.24 33.10 2.10
C PHE A 622 -10.64 34.19 1.11
N ALA A 623 -11.56 33.90 0.19
CA ALA A 623 -11.84 34.77 -0.95
C ALA A 623 -12.49 36.10 -0.53
N LYS A 624 -13.55 36.05 0.28
CA LYS A 624 -14.29 37.22 0.74
C LYS A 624 -13.48 38.12 1.70
N PRO A 625 -12.77 37.60 2.73
CA PRO A 625 -11.98 38.45 3.63
C PRO A 625 -10.76 39.11 2.98
N CYS A 626 -10.31 38.58 1.84
CA CYS A 626 -9.15 39.09 1.10
C CYS A 626 -9.53 39.91 -0.13
N ASP A 627 -10.79 40.32 -0.24
CA ASP A 627 -11.33 41.17 -1.29
C ASP A 627 -11.09 40.63 -2.72
N MET A 628 -11.12 39.31 -2.87
CA MET A 628 -10.95 38.62 -4.17
C MET A 628 -12.28 38.47 -4.89
N HIS A 629 -12.86 39.61 -5.27
CA HIS A 629 -14.20 39.73 -5.81
C HIS A 629 -14.42 38.96 -7.13
N ASP A 630 -13.40 38.91 -7.96
CA ASP A 630 -13.37 38.16 -9.22
C ASP A 630 -13.55 36.65 -8.99
N VAL A 631 -12.77 36.09 -8.06
CA VAL A 631 -12.86 34.68 -7.67
C VAL A 631 -14.20 34.39 -6.97
N CYS A 632 -14.67 35.29 -6.10
CA CYS A 632 -15.97 35.18 -5.45
C CYS A 632 -17.13 35.07 -6.46
N LEU A 633 -17.11 35.85 -7.54
CA LEU A 633 -18.13 35.81 -8.59
C LEU A 633 -18.07 34.52 -9.41
N GLU A 634 -16.87 34.02 -9.72
CA GLU A 634 -16.71 32.72 -10.40
C GLU A 634 -17.18 31.55 -9.51
N MET A 635 -16.92 31.59 -8.21
CA MET A 635 -17.42 30.61 -7.24
C MET A 635 -18.95 30.63 -7.12
N LEU A 636 -19.56 31.83 -7.15
CA LEU A 636 -21.01 31.99 -7.14
C LEU A 636 -21.65 31.43 -8.42
N HIS A 637 -21.02 31.68 -9.57
CA HIS A 637 -21.42 31.10 -10.86
C HIS A 637 -21.38 29.57 -10.81
N PHE A 638 -20.27 29.00 -10.32
CA PHE A 638 -20.09 27.56 -10.23
C PHE A 638 -21.08 26.88 -9.28
N SER A 639 -21.33 27.48 -8.11
CA SER A 639 -22.30 26.96 -7.13
C SER A 639 -23.77 27.11 -7.57
N ARG A 640 -24.05 27.94 -8.58
CA ARG A 640 -25.41 28.32 -9.02
C ARG A 640 -26.26 28.86 -7.87
N TYR A 641 -25.63 29.47 -6.87
CA TYR A 641 -26.31 29.99 -5.68
C TYR A 641 -27.24 31.15 -6.07
N ARG A 642 -28.55 30.95 -5.90
CA ARG A 642 -29.56 31.98 -6.15
C ARG A 642 -29.90 32.72 -4.87
N ASP A 643 -29.57 34.00 -4.85
CA ASP A 643 -30.08 34.94 -3.86
C ASP A 643 -31.45 35.49 -4.32
N ALA A 644 -32.33 35.81 -3.37
CA ALA A 644 -33.72 36.22 -3.64
C ALA A 644 -33.79 37.45 -4.56
N ASP A 645 -32.84 38.38 -4.41
CA ASP A 645 -32.74 39.59 -5.23
C ASP A 645 -31.44 39.66 -6.05
N GLY A 646 -30.51 38.70 -5.92
CA GLY A 646 -29.17 38.81 -6.52
C GLY A 646 -28.28 39.89 -5.89
N ALA A 647 -28.54 40.24 -4.61
CA ALA A 647 -27.85 41.32 -3.92
C ALA A 647 -26.36 41.01 -3.71
N VAL A 648 -26.04 39.75 -3.41
CA VAL A 648 -24.63 39.31 -3.23
C VAL A 648 -23.80 39.54 -4.49
N ALA A 649 -24.27 39.07 -5.65
CA ALA A 649 -23.57 39.24 -6.92
C ALA A 649 -23.38 40.74 -7.26
N ARG A 650 -24.43 41.55 -7.07
CA ARG A 650 -24.35 43.01 -7.30
C ARG A 650 -23.35 43.70 -6.36
N GLY A 651 -23.36 43.34 -5.08
CA GLY A 651 -22.41 43.88 -4.11
C GLY A 651 -20.96 43.54 -4.45
N LEU A 652 -20.71 42.31 -4.92
CA LEU A 652 -19.38 41.88 -5.38
C LEU A 652 -18.93 42.65 -6.63
N TRP A 653 -19.82 42.85 -7.61
CA TRP A 653 -19.54 43.68 -8.78
C TRP A 653 -19.28 45.14 -8.42
N ASP A 654 -20.06 45.72 -7.50
CA ASP A 654 -19.86 47.08 -7.02
C ASP A 654 -18.47 47.24 -6.38
N ALA A 655 -18.07 46.30 -5.55
CA ALA A 655 -16.76 46.33 -4.91
C ALA A 655 -15.60 46.05 -5.90
N LEU A 656 -15.79 45.17 -6.89
CA LEU A 656 -14.83 44.91 -7.95
C LEU A 656 -14.59 46.16 -8.82
N LEU A 657 -15.65 46.79 -9.29
CA LEU A 657 -15.56 47.97 -10.16
C LEU A 657 -15.00 49.18 -9.40
N SER A 658 -15.43 49.41 -8.15
CA SER A 658 -14.90 50.51 -7.32
C SER A 658 -13.46 50.26 -6.88
N GLY A 659 -13.08 49.02 -6.59
CA GLY A 659 -11.69 48.64 -6.30
C GLY A 659 -10.77 48.84 -7.50
N ALA A 660 -11.20 48.43 -8.70
CA ALA A 660 -10.47 48.67 -9.94
C ALA A 660 -10.28 50.18 -10.21
N ALA A 661 -11.33 50.97 -10.01
CA ALA A 661 -11.27 52.43 -10.15
C ALA A 661 -10.30 53.07 -9.15
N SER A 662 -10.33 52.64 -7.88
CA SER A 662 -9.49 53.18 -6.80
C SER A 662 -8.00 52.86 -6.97
N SER A 663 -7.66 51.83 -7.75
CA SER A 663 -6.26 51.46 -8.02
C SER A 663 -5.52 52.43 -8.96
N CYS A 664 -6.26 53.22 -9.73
CA CYS A 664 -5.73 54.22 -10.65
C CYS A 664 -5.74 55.59 -9.95
N GLY A 665 -4.59 56.02 -9.44
CA GLY A 665 -4.47 57.18 -8.54
C GLY A 665 -4.91 58.53 -9.15
N GLY A 666 -6.18 58.88 -8.98
CA GLY A 666 -6.75 60.22 -9.19
C GLY A 666 -7.18 60.56 -10.62
N ASP A 667 -6.77 59.78 -11.62
CA ASP A 667 -7.18 59.98 -13.02
C ASP A 667 -8.55 59.33 -13.29
N ASP A 668 -9.60 60.15 -13.27
CA ASP A 668 -11.00 59.77 -13.52
C ASP A 668 -11.21 58.93 -14.80
N ARG A 669 -10.48 59.24 -15.88
CA ARG A 669 -10.54 58.49 -17.15
C ARG A 669 -9.87 57.12 -17.04
N ALA A 670 -8.71 57.04 -16.38
CA ALA A 670 -8.00 55.78 -16.17
C ALA A 670 -8.79 54.85 -15.23
N ALA A 671 -9.42 55.40 -14.20
CA ALA A 671 -10.31 54.69 -13.29
C ALA A 671 -11.49 54.04 -14.04
N LEU A 672 -12.13 54.78 -14.97
CA LEU A 672 -13.19 54.24 -15.82
C LEU A 672 -12.68 53.12 -16.74
N PHE A 673 -11.53 53.31 -17.40
CA PHE A 673 -10.96 52.27 -18.26
C PHE A 673 -10.58 51.01 -17.47
N ALA A 674 -10.05 51.14 -16.26
CA ALA A 674 -9.75 50.02 -15.38
C ALA A 674 -11.02 49.24 -15.01
N ALA A 675 -12.11 49.93 -14.65
CA ALA A 675 -13.40 49.31 -14.37
C ALA A 675 -13.99 48.61 -15.62
N CYS A 676 -13.91 49.25 -16.79
CA CYS A 676 -14.31 48.65 -18.06
C CYS A 676 -13.50 47.39 -18.40
N ASN A 677 -12.19 47.42 -18.19
CA ASN A 677 -11.31 46.27 -18.40
C ASN A 677 -11.63 45.12 -17.44
N ALA A 678 -11.97 45.43 -16.19
CA ALA A 678 -12.37 44.43 -15.22
C ALA A 678 -13.68 43.73 -15.63
N ALA A 679 -14.66 44.49 -16.14
CA ALA A 679 -15.89 43.92 -16.71
C ALA A 679 -15.63 43.08 -17.97
N ARG A 680 -14.74 43.54 -18.88
CA ARG A 680 -14.35 42.79 -20.08
C ARG A 680 -13.64 41.48 -19.77
N ALA A 681 -12.83 41.44 -18.70
CA ALA A 681 -12.06 40.26 -18.33
C ALA A 681 -12.92 39.17 -17.68
N LEU A 682 -13.90 39.55 -16.85
CA LEU A 682 -14.71 38.61 -16.07
C LEU A 682 -16.06 38.27 -16.72
N GLY A 683 -16.69 39.23 -17.40
CA GLY A 683 -18.00 39.08 -18.03
C GLY A 683 -18.15 37.83 -18.92
N PRO A 684 -17.24 37.58 -19.87
CA PRO A 684 -17.37 36.45 -20.80
C PRO A 684 -17.33 35.09 -20.10
N LYS A 685 -16.67 35.00 -18.95
CA LYS A 685 -16.57 33.74 -18.17
C LYS A 685 -17.84 33.42 -17.40
N LEU A 686 -18.62 34.45 -17.06
CA LEU A 686 -19.83 34.33 -16.25
C LEU A 686 -21.09 34.30 -17.12
N PHE A 687 -21.05 34.89 -18.32
CA PHE A 687 -22.14 34.87 -19.28
C PHE A 687 -22.38 33.44 -19.80
N PRO A 688 -23.64 32.97 -19.91
CA PRO A 688 -24.93 33.69 -19.81
C PRO A 688 -25.61 33.61 -18.44
N SER A 689 -24.86 33.46 -17.33
CA SER A 689 -25.49 33.28 -16.02
C SER A 689 -26.04 34.59 -15.45
N ASP A 690 -27.37 34.69 -15.41
CA ASP A 690 -28.08 35.81 -14.76
C ASP A 690 -27.83 35.89 -13.25
N VAL A 691 -27.35 34.80 -12.65
CA VAL A 691 -27.10 34.69 -11.21
C VAL A 691 -25.79 35.38 -10.81
N ALA A 692 -24.73 35.18 -11.61
CA ALA A 692 -23.42 35.75 -11.34
C ALA A 692 -23.13 37.03 -12.12
N PHE A 693 -23.80 37.24 -13.26
CA PHE A 693 -23.59 38.40 -14.11
C PHE A 693 -24.90 39.19 -14.35
N PRO A 694 -25.28 40.08 -13.41
CA PRO A 694 -26.41 40.98 -13.60
C PRO A 694 -26.05 42.11 -14.57
N VAL A 695 -26.18 41.85 -15.88
CA VAL A 695 -25.73 42.72 -16.99
C VAL A 695 -26.24 44.15 -16.84
N ALA A 696 -27.54 44.34 -16.54
CA ALA A 696 -28.14 45.68 -16.37
C ALA A 696 -27.55 46.46 -15.19
N HIS A 697 -27.21 45.78 -14.09
CA HIS A 697 -26.60 46.43 -12.92
C HIS A 697 -25.16 46.86 -13.20
N VAL A 698 -24.36 45.99 -13.83
CA VAL A 698 -22.97 46.29 -14.21
C VAL A 698 -22.92 47.44 -15.22
N ALA A 699 -23.78 47.41 -16.24
CA ALA A 699 -23.91 48.51 -17.21
C ALA A 699 -24.26 49.83 -16.51
N LEU A 700 -25.25 49.81 -15.60
CA LEU A 700 -25.64 51.00 -14.83
C LEU A 700 -24.47 51.58 -14.03
N LYS A 701 -23.70 50.74 -13.33
CA LYS A 701 -22.59 51.20 -12.48
C LYS A 701 -21.43 51.79 -13.28
N LEU A 702 -21.09 51.21 -14.43
CA LEU A 702 -20.10 51.77 -15.34
C LEU A 702 -20.56 53.12 -15.91
N GLU A 703 -21.84 53.24 -16.26
CA GLU A 703 -22.40 54.50 -16.76
C GLU A 703 -22.46 55.58 -15.68
N LEU A 704 -22.79 55.21 -14.44
CA LEU A 704 -22.74 56.12 -13.28
C LEU A 704 -21.30 56.55 -12.96
N MET A 705 -20.33 55.65 -13.06
CA MET A 705 -18.92 55.97 -12.84
C MET A 705 -18.42 56.98 -13.87
N ALA A 706 -18.72 56.72 -15.14
CA ALA A 706 -18.33 57.61 -16.23
C ALA A 706 -19.10 58.95 -16.20
N GLY A 707 -20.27 58.98 -15.56
CA GLY A 707 -21.00 60.20 -15.24
C GLY A 707 -20.48 60.97 -14.01
N GLY A 708 -19.46 60.46 -13.31
CA GLY A 708 -18.92 61.07 -12.08
C GLY A 708 -19.87 60.97 -10.88
N LEU A 709 -20.81 60.01 -10.90
CA LEU A 709 -21.84 59.83 -9.87
C LEU A 709 -21.56 58.64 -8.94
N TRP A 710 -20.52 57.85 -9.23
CA TRP A 710 -20.18 56.63 -8.48
C TRP A 710 -18.69 56.26 -8.63
N GLY A 711 -18.14 55.52 -7.68
CA GLY A 711 -16.78 54.94 -7.79
C GLY A 711 -15.61 55.89 -7.54
N GLY A 712 -15.84 57.02 -6.87
CA GLY A 712 -14.77 57.98 -6.52
C GLY A 712 -14.35 58.93 -7.64
N VAL A 713 -14.96 58.81 -8.83
CA VAL A 713 -14.76 59.69 -9.97
C VAL A 713 -15.48 61.02 -9.72
N GLY A 714 -14.73 62.13 -9.70
CA GLY A 714 -15.24 63.44 -9.31
C GLY A 714 -15.83 64.26 -10.46
N ALA A 715 -15.41 63.98 -11.70
CA ALA A 715 -15.88 64.68 -12.89
C ALA A 715 -16.51 63.72 -13.91
N ALA A 716 -17.59 64.18 -14.56
CA ALA A 716 -18.14 63.46 -15.71
C ALA A 716 -17.11 63.40 -16.83
N VAL A 717 -16.79 62.20 -17.29
CA VAL A 717 -15.88 61.99 -18.42
C VAL A 717 -16.63 62.41 -19.69
N ALA A 718 -16.34 63.61 -20.19
CA ALA A 718 -17.18 64.33 -21.14
C ALA A 718 -16.96 63.98 -22.64
N GLY A 719 -16.19 62.95 -22.97
CA GLY A 719 -15.91 62.55 -24.36
C GLY A 719 -16.94 61.59 -24.96
N SER A 720 -17.32 61.77 -26.24
CA SER A 720 -18.17 60.80 -26.97
C SER A 720 -17.49 59.44 -27.14
N GLU A 721 -16.17 59.42 -27.19
CA GLU A 721 -15.35 58.19 -27.24
C GLU A 721 -15.44 57.38 -25.94
N ASP A 722 -15.65 58.03 -24.80
CA ASP A 722 -15.70 57.36 -23.49
C ASP A 722 -17.07 56.71 -23.22
N ALA A 723 -18.15 57.24 -23.82
CA ALA A 723 -19.45 56.56 -23.86
C ALA A 723 -19.42 55.32 -24.78
N ALA A 724 -18.62 55.37 -25.86
CA ALA A 724 -18.37 54.21 -26.70
C ALA A 724 -17.56 53.14 -25.96
N ALA A 725 -16.60 53.53 -25.11
CA ALA A 725 -15.77 52.60 -24.35
C ALA A 725 -16.59 51.70 -23.39
N VAL A 726 -17.61 52.25 -22.73
CA VAL A 726 -18.52 51.50 -21.83
C VAL A 726 -19.40 50.53 -22.61
N ALA A 727 -20.01 50.98 -23.71
CA ALA A 727 -20.82 50.12 -24.57
C ALA A 727 -20.00 48.97 -25.18
N ASP A 728 -18.80 49.28 -25.68
CA ASP A 728 -17.86 48.30 -26.23
C ASP A 728 -17.37 47.35 -25.13
N ALA A 729 -17.28 47.81 -23.87
CA ALA A 729 -16.95 46.96 -22.73
C ALA A 729 -18.08 46.00 -22.36
N MET A 730 -19.33 46.47 -22.38
CA MET A 730 -20.50 45.64 -22.12
C MET A 730 -20.72 44.61 -23.24
N LEU A 731 -20.51 44.98 -24.50
CA LEU A 731 -20.56 44.06 -25.63
C LEU A 731 -19.51 42.95 -25.52
N ALA A 732 -18.27 43.32 -25.18
CA ALA A 732 -17.22 42.34 -24.93
C ALA A 732 -17.56 41.47 -23.70
N ALA A 733 -18.11 42.06 -22.63
CA ALA A 733 -18.49 41.35 -21.42
C ALA A 733 -19.64 40.35 -21.63
N THR A 734 -20.55 40.59 -22.57
CA THR A 734 -21.63 39.64 -22.96
C THR A 734 -21.20 38.63 -24.02
N GLY A 735 -19.89 38.50 -24.31
CA GLY A 735 -19.37 37.59 -25.33
C GLY A 735 -19.80 37.95 -26.75
N ASP A 736 -19.86 39.25 -27.08
CA ASP A 736 -20.36 39.78 -28.35
C ASP A 736 -21.81 39.37 -28.67
N SER A 737 -22.62 39.20 -27.62
CA SER A 737 -24.07 39.11 -27.73
C SER A 737 -24.70 40.51 -27.65
N PRO A 738 -25.05 41.14 -28.80
CA PRO A 738 -25.68 42.46 -28.80
C PRO A 738 -27.11 42.41 -28.24
N GLU A 739 -27.78 41.27 -28.31
CA GLU A 739 -29.12 41.04 -27.76
C GLU A 739 -29.16 41.24 -26.24
N ALA A 740 -28.24 40.58 -25.52
CA ALA A 740 -28.18 40.66 -24.06
C ALA A 740 -27.74 42.05 -23.58
N ALA A 741 -26.79 42.68 -24.29
CA ALA A 741 -26.38 44.04 -24.01
C ALA A 741 -27.53 45.03 -24.26
N HIS A 742 -28.27 44.87 -25.36
CA HIS A 742 -29.42 45.69 -25.66
C HIS A 742 -30.54 45.53 -24.63
N ALA A 743 -30.90 44.30 -24.27
CA ALA A 743 -31.93 44.04 -23.26
C ALA A 743 -31.57 44.69 -21.91
N ALA A 744 -30.29 44.73 -21.56
CA ALA A 744 -29.81 45.45 -20.39
C ALA A 744 -30.02 46.97 -20.53
N TYR A 745 -29.60 47.58 -21.63
CA TYR A 745 -29.81 49.02 -21.85
C TYR A 745 -31.30 49.41 -21.96
N ASP A 746 -32.12 48.56 -22.59
CA ASP A 746 -33.57 48.76 -22.70
C ASP A 746 -34.24 48.76 -21.31
N SER A 747 -33.83 47.82 -20.44
CA SER A 747 -34.29 47.78 -19.04
C SER A 747 -33.90 49.04 -18.23
N LEU A 748 -32.79 49.69 -18.57
CA LEU A 748 -32.32 50.93 -17.94
C LEU A 748 -33.05 52.17 -18.47
N LEU A 749 -33.38 52.19 -19.76
CA LEU A 749 -34.12 53.27 -20.43
C LEU A 749 -35.63 53.20 -20.18
N ALA A 750 -36.14 52.04 -19.76
CA ALA A 750 -37.54 51.80 -19.42
C ALA A 750 -38.14 52.87 -18.48
N THR A 751 -39.41 53.20 -18.74
CA THR A 751 -40.18 54.16 -17.94
C THR A 751 -40.31 53.68 -16.49
N PRO A 752 -40.45 54.58 -15.48
CA PRO A 752 -40.51 54.19 -14.08
C PRO A 752 -41.64 53.19 -13.74
N ALA A 753 -42.74 53.21 -14.50
CA ALA A 753 -43.82 52.22 -14.38
C ALA A 753 -43.46 50.83 -14.94
N SER A 754 -42.66 50.76 -16.00
CA SER A 754 -42.19 49.50 -16.60
C SER A 754 -40.93 48.95 -15.92
N ARG A 755 -40.14 49.78 -15.24
CA ARG A 755 -39.01 49.34 -14.40
C ARG A 755 -39.42 48.38 -13.28
N ALA A 756 -40.65 48.50 -12.76
CA ALA A 756 -41.18 47.55 -11.79
C ALA A 756 -41.28 46.11 -12.35
N GLN A 757 -41.40 45.95 -13.67
CA GLN A 757 -41.43 44.66 -14.36
C GLN A 757 -40.03 44.10 -14.64
N HIS A 758 -39.01 44.97 -14.76
CA HIS A 758 -37.61 44.59 -15.00
C HIS A 758 -36.76 44.47 -13.73
N GLY A 759 -37.25 44.95 -12.58
CA GLY A 759 -36.67 44.70 -11.26
C GLY A 759 -37.02 45.78 -10.22
N ARG A 760 -37.45 45.35 -9.02
CA ARG A 760 -37.86 46.27 -7.92
C ARG A 760 -36.78 47.28 -7.50
N ALA A 761 -35.49 46.97 -7.71
CA ALA A 761 -34.38 47.84 -7.30
C ALA A 761 -34.00 48.93 -8.34
N LEU A 762 -34.31 48.73 -9.64
CA LEU A 762 -34.15 49.78 -10.67
C LEU A 762 -35.12 50.95 -10.46
N VAL A 763 -36.18 50.72 -9.67
CA VAL A 763 -37.16 51.73 -9.25
C VAL A 763 -36.55 52.72 -8.24
N GLN A 764 -35.56 52.30 -7.44
CA GLN A 764 -34.95 53.12 -6.39
C GLN A 764 -33.82 54.05 -6.88
N SER A 765 -33.34 53.86 -8.10
CA SER A 765 -32.27 54.70 -8.67
C SER A 765 -32.85 55.99 -9.24
N GLU A 766 -33.15 56.99 -8.39
CA GLU A 766 -33.64 58.33 -8.79
C GLU A 766 -32.72 59.01 -9.82
N GLN A 767 -31.42 58.66 -9.77
CA GLN A 767 -30.38 59.13 -10.68
C GLN A 767 -30.65 58.79 -12.16
N LEU A 768 -31.40 57.73 -12.46
CA LEU A 768 -31.83 57.36 -13.82
C LEU A 768 -32.75 58.39 -14.48
N GLN A 769 -33.36 59.28 -13.70
CA GLN A 769 -34.22 60.34 -14.24
C GLN A 769 -33.44 61.58 -14.67
N THR A 770 -32.14 61.65 -14.37
CA THR A 770 -31.32 62.79 -14.77
C THR A 770 -31.17 62.84 -16.30
N PRO A 771 -31.42 63.99 -16.96
CA PRO A 771 -31.35 64.08 -18.42
C PRO A 771 -29.96 63.78 -18.96
N ALA A 772 -28.90 64.11 -18.19
CA ALA A 772 -27.52 63.82 -18.56
C ALA A 772 -27.21 62.31 -18.61
N LEU A 773 -27.68 61.52 -17.64
CA LEU A 773 -27.47 60.08 -17.63
C LEU A 773 -28.30 59.37 -18.71
N ARG A 774 -29.54 59.83 -18.94
CA ARG A 774 -30.37 59.31 -20.04
C ARG A 774 -29.74 59.53 -21.41
N LEU A 775 -29.19 60.72 -21.67
CA LEU A 775 -28.49 60.99 -22.93
C LEU A 775 -27.25 60.10 -23.11
N ARG A 776 -26.54 59.76 -22.02
CA ARG A 776 -25.44 58.77 -22.06
C ARG A 776 -25.94 57.36 -22.39
N LEU A 777 -26.96 56.88 -21.70
CA LEU A 777 -27.54 55.56 -21.94
C LEU A 777 -28.04 55.40 -23.38
N LEU A 778 -28.62 56.47 -23.95
CA LEU A 778 -29.01 56.49 -25.36
C LEU A 778 -27.80 56.41 -26.31
N ARG A 779 -26.67 57.08 -25.98
CA ARG A 779 -25.43 56.97 -26.77
C ARG A 779 -24.85 55.55 -26.75
N SER A 780 -24.81 54.92 -25.58
CA SER A 780 -24.32 53.54 -25.47
C SER A 780 -25.28 52.54 -26.11
N ALA A 781 -26.60 52.72 -25.98
CA ALA A 781 -27.60 51.93 -26.69
C ALA A 781 -27.46 52.05 -28.22
N LEU A 782 -27.23 53.26 -28.74
CA LEU A 782 -26.98 53.49 -30.18
C LEU A 782 -25.74 52.73 -30.67
N ARG A 783 -24.67 52.70 -29.87
CA ARG A 783 -23.45 51.92 -30.17
C ARG A 783 -23.76 50.43 -30.24
N VAL A 784 -24.49 49.90 -29.27
CA VAL A 784 -24.92 48.49 -29.23
C VAL A 784 -25.78 48.15 -30.45
N LEU A 785 -26.71 49.03 -30.84
CA LEU A 785 -27.56 48.86 -32.02
C LEU A 785 -26.77 48.91 -33.33
N ARG A 786 -25.76 49.78 -33.46
CA ARG A 786 -24.84 49.79 -34.60
C ARG A 786 -24.07 48.47 -34.70
N ARG A 787 -23.57 47.98 -33.57
CA ARG A 787 -22.88 46.67 -33.53
C ARG A 787 -23.83 45.52 -33.88
N TRP A 788 -25.09 45.63 -33.49
CA TRP A 788 -26.12 44.64 -33.86
C TRP A 788 -26.41 44.67 -35.37
N ASP A 789 -26.57 45.85 -35.97
CA ASP A 789 -26.72 46.00 -37.43
C ASP A 789 -25.51 45.44 -38.20
N GLU A 790 -24.28 45.74 -37.75
CA GLU A 790 -23.05 45.16 -38.31
C GLU A 790 -23.05 43.64 -38.27
N LYS A 791 -23.48 43.03 -37.16
CA LYS A 791 -23.57 41.58 -37.00
C LYS A 791 -24.58 40.97 -37.97
N ILE A 792 -25.78 41.54 -38.06
CA ILE A 792 -26.81 41.06 -38.99
C ILE A 792 -26.34 41.23 -40.44
N ARG A 793 -25.61 42.30 -40.76
CA ARG A 793 -25.00 42.51 -42.09
C ARG A 793 -23.89 41.51 -42.39
N ALA A 794 -23.06 41.17 -41.42
CA ALA A 794 -22.02 40.16 -41.57
C ALA A 794 -22.62 38.77 -41.80
N ASP A 795 -23.70 38.43 -41.07
CA ASP A 795 -24.45 37.19 -41.26
C ASP A 795 -25.05 37.10 -42.67
N ASP A 796 -25.65 38.19 -43.17
CA ASP A 796 -26.19 38.26 -44.53
C ASP A 796 -25.09 38.23 -45.61
N ALA A 797 -23.91 38.81 -45.36
CA ALA A 797 -22.77 38.81 -46.29
C ALA A 797 -22.07 37.43 -46.38
N GLY A 798 -22.03 36.68 -45.26
CA GLY A 798 -21.47 35.31 -45.22
C GLY A 798 -22.26 34.31 -46.07
N LEU A 799 -23.53 34.59 -46.35
CA LEU A 799 -24.39 33.77 -47.22
C LEU A 799 -24.17 34.04 -48.72
N GLY A 800 -23.55 35.18 -49.10
CA GLY A 800 -23.37 35.60 -50.49
C GLY A 800 -22.05 35.17 -51.17
N GLY A 801 -21.14 34.53 -50.44
CA GLY A 801 -19.75 34.28 -50.87
C GLY A 801 -19.36 32.85 -51.27
N GLY A 802 -20.32 31.94 -51.48
CA GLY A 802 -20.04 30.53 -51.81
C GLY A 802 -19.91 30.23 -53.31
N GLY A 803 -18.80 30.66 -53.94
CA GLY A 803 -18.43 30.26 -55.30
C GLY A 803 -17.74 28.90 -55.36
N ALA A 804 -18.41 27.91 -55.98
CA ALA A 804 -17.91 26.71 -56.66
C ALA A 804 -16.64 25.98 -56.13
N GLY A 805 -16.82 24.80 -55.53
CA GLY A 805 -15.74 23.83 -55.32
C GLY A 805 -16.10 22.57 -54.51
N ASN A 806 -16.59 21.54 -55.20
CA ASN A 806 -16.61 20.09 -54.88
C ASN A 806 -16.73 19.59 -53.41
N GLY A 807 -17.90 18.97 -53.11
CA GLY A 807 -17.94 17.53 -52.78
C GLY A 807 -18.20 17.06 -51.34
N ALA A 808 -19.44 16.63 -51.09
CA ALA A 808 -19.93 15.62 -50.10
C ALA A 808 -19.93 15.99 -48.60
N ALA A 809 -21.00 15.81 -47.79
CA ALA A 809 -22.35 15.26 -47.98
C ALA A 809 -23.33 15.76 -46.89
N ALA A 810 -24.56 16.06 -47.32
CA ALA A 810 -25.87 15.84 -46.67
C ALA A 810 -26.11 16.21 -45.18
N HIS A 811 -26.73 17.39 -44.96
CA HIS A 811 -27.98 17.52 -44.18
C HIS A 811 -28.78 18.79 -44.60
N GLY A 812 -29.92 18.56 -45.27
CA GLY A 812 -31.16 19.36 -45.26
C GLY A 812 -31.14 20.89 -45.41
N GLY A 813 -31.31 21.37 -46.65
CA GLY A 813 -31.69 22.75 -46.95
C GLY A 813 -33.15 23.07 -46.58
N PHE A 814 -33.37 23.70 -45.43
CA PHE A 814 -34.60 24.44 -45.10
C PHE A 814 -34.34 25.63 -44.14
N GLY A 815 -33.15 25.71 -43.52
CA GLY A 815 -32.81 26.76 -42.54
C GLY A 815 -32.40 28.12 -43.12
N ALA A 816 -31.97 28.19 -44.38
CA ALA A 816 -31.50 29.44 -44.99
C ALA A 816 -32.65 30.45 -45.21
N PHE A 817 -33.78 30.00 -45.77
CA PHE A 817 -34.98 30.84 -45.94
C PHE A 817 -35.59 31.30 -44.61
N GLY A 818 -35.50 30.48 -43.56
CA GLY A 818 -36.00 30.81 -42.22
C GLY A 818 -35.16 31.89 -41.51
N LYS A 819 -33.83 31.86 -41.68
CA LYS A 819 -32.92 32.88 -41.13
C LYS A 819 -33.10 34.25 -41.81
N ASP A 820 -33.29 34.29 -43.12
CA ASP A 820 -33.55 35.56 -43.85
C ASP A 820 -34.89 36.20 -43.46
N PHE A 821 -35.90 35.38 -43.11
CA PHE A 821 -37.18 35.87 -42.61
C PHE A 821 -37.06 36.35 -41.15
N GLY A 822 -36.31 35.63 -40.32
CA GLY A 822 -35.96 36.03 -38.96
C GLY A 822 -35.18 37.34 -38.90
N ASN A 823 -34.13 37.49 -39.71
CA ASN A 823 -33.32 38.73 -39.77
C ASN A 823 -34.15 39.93 -40.22
N ARG A 824 -35.10 39.76 -41.16
CA ARG A 824 -36.04 40.83 -41.54
C ARG A 824 -36.97 41.24 -40.42
N HIS A 825 -37.50 40.28 -39.66
CA HIS A 825 -38.35 40.58 -38.51
C HIS A 825 -37.57 41.28 -37.38
N VAL A 826 -36.36 40.80 -37.09
CA VAL A 826 -35.45 41.42 -36.12
C VAL A 826 -35.08 42.84 -36.55
N ARG A 827 -34.80 43.08 -37.84
CA ARG A 827 -34.55 44.43 -38.37
C ARG A 827 -35.73 45.37 -38.22
N ALA A 828 -36.95 44.90 -38.49
CA ALA A 828 -38.15 45.70 -38.30
C ALA A 828 -38.35 46.06 -36.83
N ALA A 829 -38.20 45.08 -35.92
CA ALA A 829 -38.29 45.32 -34.47
C ALA A 829 -37.20 46.28 -33.97
N LEU A 830 -35.96 46.16 -34.44
CA LEU A 830 -34.87 47.09 -34.12
C LEU A 830 -35.16 48.49 -34.68
N GLY A 831 -35.78 48.58 -35.86
CA GLY A 831 -36.27 49.82 -36.44
C GLY A 831 -37.29 50.52 -35.54
N ASP A 832 -38.27 49.77 -35.03
CA ASP A 832 -39.28 50.29 -34.09
C ASP A 832 -38.65 50.76 -32.77
N VAL A 833 -37.66 50.02 -32.25
CA VAL A 833 -36.89 50.43 -31.07
C VAL A 833 -36.12 51.73 -31.32
N CYS A 834 -35.49 51.89 -32.49
CA CYS A 834 -34.81 53.14 -32.86
C CYS A 834 -35.76 54.33 -32.90
N VAL A 835 -36.99 54.14 -33.40
CA VAL A 835 -38.04 55.19 -33.37
C VAL A 835 -38.43 55.53 -31.93
N GLY A 836 -38.54 54.53 -31.06
CA GLY A 836 -38.78 54.71 -29.63
C GLY A 836 -37.69 55.56 -28.93
N TYR A 837 -36.43 55.21 -29.14
CA TYR A 837 -35.29 55.93 -28.58
C TYR A 837 -35.10 57.33 -29.19
N ALA A 838 -35.38 57.54 -30.47
CA ALA A 838 -35.43 58.87 -31.08
C ALA A 838 -36.52 59.75 -30.44
N GLY A 839 -37.68 59.16 -30.14
CA GLY A 839 -38.76 59.81 -29.40
C GLY A 839 -38.36 60.21 -27.98
N GLU A 840 -37.62 59.35 -27.28
CA GLU A 840 -37.10 59.65 -25.92
C GLU A 840 -36.01 60.72 -25.94
N ALA A 841 -35.09 60.69 -26.91
CA ALA A 841 -34.09 61.74 -27.14
C ALA A 841 -34.74 63.11 -27.36
N ARG A 842 -35.81 63.18 -28.17
CA ARG A 842 -36.56 64.43 -28.41
C ARG A 842 -37.30 64.93 -27.17
N ARG A 843 -37.77 64.04 -26.28
CA ARG A 843 -38.41 64.44 -25.01
C ARG A 843 -37.42 65.10 -24.06
N LEU A 844 -36.14 64.74 -24.12
CA LEU A 844 -35.08 65.33 -23.30
C LEU A 844 -34.71 66.75 -23.71
N LEU A 845 -35.11 67.22 -24.90
CA LEU A 845 -34.89 68.60 -25.37
C LEU A 845 -35.62 69.67 -24.54
N GLN A 846 -36.60 69.26 -23.74
CA GLN A 846 -37.43 70.16 -22.93
C GLN A 846 -36.71 70.70 -21.66
N VAL A 847 -35.46 70.30 -21.37
CA VAL A 847 -34.65 70.72 -20.19
C VAL A 847 -33.14 70.73 -20.55
N PRO A 848 -32.26 71.45 -19.81
CA PRO A 848 -31.70 72.79 -20.07
C PRO A 848 -30.70 72.90 -21.27
N THR A 849 -30.35 74.14 -21.63
CA THR A 849 -29.72 74.61 -22.88
C THR A 849 -28.33 74.08 -23.26
N SER A 850 -27.56 73.45 -22.36
CA SER A 850 -26.20 72.98 -22.67
C SER A 850 -26.12 71.62 -23.37
N ALA A 851 -27.22 70.85 -23.40
CA ALA A 851 -27.25 69.49 -23.96
C ALA A 851 -28.22 69.32 -25.15
N GLN A 852 -28.87 70.40 -25.61
CA GLN A 852 -29.90 70.35 -26.66
C GLN A 852 -29.35 69.89 -28.01
N GLY A 853 -28.23 70.47 -28.47
CA GLY A 853 -27.61 70.06 -29.74
C GLY A 853 -27.11 68.61 -29.74
N ALA A 854 -26.71 68.08 -28.59
CA ALA A 854 -26.31 66.69 -28.43
C ALA A 854 -27.52 65.72 -28.49
N ALA A 855 -28.68 66.13 -27.99
CA ALA A 855 -29.90 65.34 -28.03
C ALA A 855 -30.55 65.36 -29.44
N GLU A 856 -30.50 66.50 -30.13
CA GLU A 856 -30.90 66.62 -31.55
C GLU A 856 -30.08 65.71 -32.45
N ALA A 857 -28.74 65.78 -32.34
CA ALA A 857 -27.85 64.92 -33.12
C ALA A 857 -28.11 63.43 -32.88
N LEU A 858 -28.37 63.02 -31.62
CA LEU A 858 -28.70 61.62 -31.32
C LEU A 858 -30.04 61.18 -31.92
N ALA A 859 -31.07 62.04 -31.88
CA ALA A 859 -32.36 61.73 -32.47
C ALA A 859 -32.24 61.54 -34.00
N GLU A 860 -31.46 62.39 -34.67
CA GLU A 860 -31.16 62.25 -36.10
C GLU A 860 -30.39 60.96 -36.41
N GLU A 861 -29.41 60.59 -35.57
CA GLU A 861 -28.64 59.36 -35.72
C GLU A 861 -29.51 58.10 -35.53
N PHE A 862 -30.45 58.10 -34.58
CA PHE A 862 -31.42 57.01 -34.41
C PHE A 862 -32.40 56.93 -35.57
N ASP A 863 -32.91 58.06 -36.06
CA ASP A 863 -33.79 58.08 -37.24
C ASP A 863 -33.06 57.56 -38.49
N ALA A 864 -31.79 57.92 -38.67
CA ALA A 864 -30.97 57.45 -39.78
C ALA A 864 -30.70 55.94 -39.69
N LEU A 865 -30.45 55.41 -38.49
CA LEU A 865 -30.26 53.99 -38.25
C LEU A 865 -31.58 53.21 -38.43
N GLY A 866 -32.68 53.72 -37.89
CA GLY A 866 -34.02 53.14 -38.04
C GLY A 866 -34.46 53.05 -39.50
N LYS A 867 -34.30 54.14 -40.27
CA LYS A 867 -34.56 54.13 -41.73
C LYS A 867 -33.73 53.08 -42.45
N ARG A 868 -32.44 52.95 -42.10
CA ARG A 868 -31.54 51.96 -42.68
C ARG A 868 -31.93 50.51 -42.37
N LEU A 869 -32.46 50.25 -41.18
CA LEU A 869 -32.88 48.91 -40.75
C LEU A 869 -34.23 48.50 -41.35
N ILE A 870 -35.17 49.44 -41.47
CA ILE A 870 -36.52 49.20 -42.00
C ILE A 870 -36.50 49.10 -43.54
N GLY A 871 -35.57 49.80 -44.20
CA GLY A 871 -35.43 49.83 -45.66
C GLY A 871 -35.99 51.11 -46.26
#